data_AF-A0A7W8HTC2-F1
#
_entry.id   AF-A0A7W8HTC2-F1
#
_cell.length_a   1.000
_cell.length_b   1.000
_cell.length_c   1.000
_cell.angle_alpha   90.00
_cell.angle_beta   90.00
_cell.angle_gamma   90.00
#
_symmetry.space_group_name_H-M   'P 1'
#
loop_
_entity.id
_entity.type
_entity.pdbx_description
1 polymer ?
#
loop_
_entity_poly.entity_id
_entity_poly.type
_entity_poly.pdbx_seq_one_letter_code
_entity_poly.pdbx_strand_id
1 'polypeptide(L)'
;MTAALTDLVLATPDLKVPNVDHLPDSRAKRHLLALVALWQRLGDALPEGLAPISHVLALPHGSFLGSLPVVEGSLDPLAPAALQALFARLRDEFGTVPASAYTPRAAIGSRLHALQGGVSAQDIEAGVLDDSLAFYGLRDPAACADFAAAQARALIESGVSACEIAVLSGDDLRQIARAFSAQGVPLSGLPGQLPERDVIGETALHLALAKRPPTPAMVLASLALSPLMPWAAQTGRDLAESLMGGDFRGAILTGTPAHKELWDDIRASASSLPQLRFLLDRICERIGKGDQVRARLTVPPGEGTPDWEIILRGIQIAPPMVADPDRNLEGVSLWSAHESPWRPCRHLIVSDFTDGLYPTRPRANPLFLDSEIAAIHAGTGVHLRGRADGLAQSLALLDQQLQAVSGSVTFLIPWRDLAGGRLQPSAGLSLVARAVAGVEDASDLITDLSRQSPAEWPIAYHHLMPVPEPAELPEELAFPGHDLLSLRRRDDGTAKPQSPSRLETLLVSPLAWLLAEVGAEDMSWATEELDVMARGNIAHDVFEHVFLKDQPFPETEALAELIPEAYDRALTRHAGYLRSPSWEMERRGLEREIMAAAQRWRDHLLALNAKIIGNEIWLAGEAHGINLHGKADAILELPDGALLIIDHKKSGTKGRRQRMEAGWDLQAGLYADMIARPMRREGDGMDPLIGRKVAVAYHLMNDGGLLTSGLVLPEGSPARDMGDAVNAGAVAKLAERLAELGAGRVVLNTSEDAAFFKKEAGFTPYALTDGSALVTAFIRTLEEE
;
A
#
# COMPACT_ATOMS: atom_id res chain seq x y z
N MET A 1 -3.43 -6.91 25.51
CA MET A 1 -2.58 -6.92 26.73
C MET A 1 -1.14 -7.18 26.31
N THR A 2 -0.16 -6.53 26.92
CA THR A 2 1.26 -6.53 26.50
C THR A 2 1.95 -7.88 26.78
N ALA A 3 2.62 -8.45 25.77
CA ALA A 3 3.47 -9.64 25.92
C ALA A 3 4.46 -9.53 27.09
N ALA A 4 5.02 -8.34 27.30
CA ALA A 4 5.96 -8.08 28.39
C ALA A 4 5.36 -8.19 29.80
N LEU A 5 4.05 -7.94 29.97
CA LEU A 5 3.38 -8.19 31.25
C LEU A 5 3.23 -9.70 31.46
N THR A 6 2.76 -10.42 30.44
CA THR A 6 2.66 -11.90 30.49
C THR A 6 3.99 -12.56 30.82
N ASP A 7 5.09 -12.10 30.20
CA ASP A 7 6.45 -12.60 30.49
C ASP A 7 6.85 -12.36 31.95
N LEU A 8 6.54 -11.18 32.49
CA LEU A 8 6.79 -10.87 33.91
C LEU A 8 5.99 -11.77 34.84
N VAL A 9 4.70 -12.00 34.54
CA VAL A 9 3.84 -12.88 35.34
C VAL A 9 4.38 -14.32 35.33
N LEU A 10 4.74 -14.85 34.16
CA LEU A 10 5.30 -16.20 34.04
C LEU A 10 6.69 -16.35 34.67
N ALA A 11 7.44 -15.24 34.79
CA ALA A 11 8.75 -15.20 35.43
C ALA A 11 8.68 -15.27 36.97
N THR A 12 7.49 -15.21 37.58
CA THR A 12 7.32 -15.45 39.02
C THR A 12 6.78 -16.85 39.30
N PRO A 13 7.31 -17.56 40.31
CA PRO A 13 6.94 -18.96 40.56
C PRO A 13 5.51 -19.13 41.07
N ASP A 14 4.95 -18.12 41.73
CA ASP A 14 3.62 -18.15 42.34
C ASP A 14 2.59 -17.30 41.59
N LEU A 15 2.96 -16.77 40.42
CA LEU A 15 2.14 -15.86 39.61
C LEU A 15 1.70 -14.61 40.40
N LYS A 16 2.53 -14.14 41.34
CA LYS A 16 2.30 -12.90 42.10
C LYS A 16 3.34 -11.84 41.75
N VAL A 17 3.04 -10.61 42.15
CA VAL A 17 3.91 -9.45 41.98
C VAL A 17 5.26 -9.69 42.67
N PRO A 18 6.40 -9.58 41.95
CA PRO A 18 7.72 -9.79 42.53
C PRO A 18 8.15 -8.60 43.41
N ASN A 19 9.00 -8.86 44.40
CA ASN A 19 9.69 -7.80 45.12
C ASN A 19 10.83 -7.23 44.26
N VAL A 20 10.81 -5.91 44.05
CA VAL A 20 11.75 -5.18 43.18
C VAL A 20 12.61 -4.15 43.93
N ASP A 21 12.57 -4.15 45.26
CA ASP A 21 13.21 -3.14 46.11
C ASP A 21 14.74 -3.13 45.98
N HIS A 22 15.32 -4.31 45.77
CA HIS A 22 16.77 -4.56 45.70
C HIS A 22 17.44 -4.12 44.39
N LEU A 23 16.68 -3.64 43.40
CA LEU A 23 17.27 -3.10 42.18
C LEU A 23 17.86 -1.70 42.40
N PRO A 24 19.03 -1.38 41.81
CA PRO A 24 19.56 -0.02 41.81
C PRO A 24 18.67 0.92 40.97
N ASP A 25 18.64 2.21 41.32
CA ASP A 25 17.90 3.19 40.51
C ASP A 25 18.48 3.26 39.09
N SER A 26 17.66 2.86 38.13
CA SER A 26 18.05 2.60 36.76
C SER A 26 16.80 2.64 35.87
N ARG A 27 17.02 2.72 34.54
CA ARG A 27 15.94 2.58 33.55
C ARG A 27 15.17 1.26 33.74
N ALA A 28 15.90 0.15 33.93
CA ALA A 28 15.34 -1.17 34.21
C ALA A 28 14.41 -1.17 35.44
N LYS A 29 14.82 -0.58 36.57
CA LYS A 29 13.98 -0.48 37.77
C LYS A 29 12.68 0.29 37.50
N ARG A 30 12.76 1.43 36.80
CA ARG A 30 11.59 2.26 36.48
C ARG A 30 10.59 1.53 35.59
N HIS A 31 11.08 0.83 34.55
CA HIS A 31 10.24 0.05 33.66
C HIS A 31 9.60 -1.15 34.37
N LEU A 32 10.36 -1.86 35.21
CA LEU A 32 9.82 -2.98 35.98
C LEU A 32 8.77 -2.50 37.01
N LEU A 33 9.02 -1.39 37.71
CA LEU A 33 8.04 -0.75 38.60
C LEU A 33 6.78 -0.32 37.84
N ALA A 34 6.91 0.18 36.62
CA ALA A 34 5.76 0.54 35.79
C ALA A 34 4.93 -0.69 35.40
N LEU A 35 5.57 -1.81 35.04
CA LEU A 35 4.87 -3.07 34.77
C LEU A 35 4.17 -3.63 36.02
N VAL A 36 4.84 -3.58 37.18
CA VAL A 36 4.25 -3.98 38.47
C VAL A 36 3.04 -3.11 38.81
N ALA A 37 3.17 -1.79 38.69
CA ALA A 37 2.07 -0.86 38.95
C ALA A 37 0.91 -1.07 37.98
N LEU A 38 1.20 -1.41 36.71
CA LEU A 38 0.18 -1.79 35.74
C LEU A 38 -0.54 -3.07 36.17
N TRP A 39 0.19 -4.11 36.56
CA TRP A 39 -0.39 -5.37 37.01
C TRP A 39 -1.32 -5.17 38.22
N GLN A 40 -0.86 -4.38 39.21
CA GLN A 40 -1.66 -4.04 40.40
C GLN A 40 -2.91 -3.24 40.05
N ARG A 41 -2.82 -2.28 39.11
CA ARG A 41 -3.98 -1.51 38.65
C ARG A 41 -5.02 -2.36 37.93
N LEU A 42 -4.60 -3.47 37.33
CA LEU A 42 -5.50 -4.47 36.75
C LEU A 42 -6.11 -5.40 37.82
N GLY A 43 -5.87 -5.14 39.11
CA GLY A 43 -6.38 -5.96 40.21
C GLY A 43 -5.70 -7.31 40.32
N ASP A 44 -4.40 -7.37 39.98
CA ASP A 44 -3.61 -8.60 39.90
C ASP A 44 -4.21 -9.65 38.95
N ALA A 45 -5.00 -9.20 37.96
CA ALA A 45 -5.59 -10.07 36.96
C ALA A 45 -4.50 -10.82 36.19
N LEU A 46 -4.69 -12.14 36.05
CA LEU A 46 -3.79 -12.97 35.28
C LEU A 46 -4.13 -12.88 33.79
N PRO A 47 -3.12 -12.90 32.90
CA PRO A 47 -3.32 -13.17 31.50
C PRO A 47 -4.18 -14.42 31.27
N GLU A 48 -4.93 -14.41 30.16
CA GLU A 48 -5.77 -15.53 29.77
C GLU A 48 -4.97 -16.85 29.73
N GLY A 49 -5.58 -17.94 30.22
CA GLY A 49 -4.94 -19.25 30.30
C GLY A 49 -4.04 -19.50 31.53
N LEU A 50 -3.66 -18.48 32.32
CA LEU A 50 -2.79 -18.67 33.49
C LEU A 50 -3.54 -18.94 34.82
N ALA A 51 -4.86 -18.67 34.86
CA ALA A 51 -5.68 -18.93 36.05
C ALA A 51 -5.65 -20.41 36.53
N PRO A 52 -5.70 -21.42 35.64
CA PRO A 52 -5.55 -22.82 36.05
C PRO A 52 -4.22 -23.11 36.75
N ILE A 53 -3.12 -22.50 36.29
CA ILE A 53 -1.79 -22.68 36.90
C ILE A 53 -1.78 -22.11 38.32
N SER A 54 -2.30 -20.88 38.48
CA SER A 54 -2.42 -20.26 39.81
C SER A 54 -3.29 -21.09 40.74
N HIS A 55 -4.36 -21.69 40.24
CA HIS A 55 -5.24 -22.53 41.03
C HIS A 55 -4.52 -23.79 41.53
N VAL A 56 -3.80 -24.49 40.64
CA VAL A 56 -3.02 -25.70 40.98
C VAL A 56 -1.95 -25.39 42.04
N LEU A 57 -1.26 -24.25 41.91
CA LEU A 57 -0.24 -23.83 42.87
C LEU A 57 -0.81 -23.46 44.25
N ALA A 58 -2.05 -22.99 44.31
CA ALA A 58 -2.72 -22.60 45.55
C ALA A 58 -3.50 -23.74 46.25
N LEU A 59 -3.76 -24.85 45.56
CA LEU A 59 -4.50 -25.98 46.12
C LEU A 59 -3.71 -26.67 47.26
N PRO A 60 -4.34 -26.97 48.42
CA PRO A 60 -3.72 -27.76 49.47
C PRO A 60 -3.37 -29.19 48.99
N HIS A 61 -2.31 -29.77 49.52
CA HIS A 61 -1.93 -31.16 49.26
C HIS A 61 -3.09 -32.12 49.59
N GLY A 62 -3.33 -33.10 48.72
CA GLY A 62 -4.43 -34.05 48.79
C GLY A 62 -5.78 -33.53 48.25
N SER A 63 -5.85 -32.29 47.75
CA SER A 63 -7.13 -31.69 47.30
C SER A 63 -7.43 -31.88 45.81
N PHE A 64 -6.57 -32.57 45.07
CA PHE A 64 -6.79 -32.84 43.64
C PHE A 64 -7.84 -33.94 43.44
N LEU A 65 -8.72 -33.76 42.44
CA LEU A 65 -9.78 -34.71 42.11
C LEU A 65 -9.28 -35.95 41.34
N GLY A 66 -8.09 -35.87 40.74
CA GLY A 66 -7.50 -36.93 39.94
C GLY A 66 -5.98 -36.86 39.94
N SER A 67 -5.33 -37.99 39.66
CA SER A 67 -3.87 -38.09 39.58
C SER A 67 -3.35 -37.53 38.25
N LEU A 68 -2.30 -36.71 38.31
CA LEU A 68 -1.63 -36.17 37.14
C LEU A 68 -0.09 -36.18 37.35
N PRO A 69 0.56 -37.36 37.27
CA PRO A 69 2.01 -37.44 37.42
C PRO A 69 2.73 -36.68 36.30
N VAL A 70 3.91 -36.15 36.60
CA VAL A 70 4.74 -35.49 35.59
C VAL A 70 5.67 -36.49 34.91
N VAL A 71 6.02 -36.23 33.65
CA VAL A 71 6.97 -37.07 32.91
C VAL A 71 8.40 -36.64 33.23
N GLU A 72 9.29 -37.58 33.54
CA GLU A 72 10.70 -37.27 33.83
C GLU A 72 11.37 -36.57 32.65
N GLY A 73 12.05 -35.46 32.89
CA GLY A 73 12.74 -34.72 31.83
C GLY A 73 11.83 -34.02 30.80
N SER A 74 10.50 -33.97 31.01
CA SER A 74 9.59 -33.30 30.08
C SER A 74 9.49 -31.78 30.29
N LEU A 75 10.06 -31.26 31.37
CA LEU A 75 10.12 -29.83 31.61
C LEU A 75 11.22 -29.23 30.72
N ASP A 76 10.84 -28.26 29.88
CA ASP A 76 11.80 -27.45 29.12
C ASP A 76 12.85 -26.88 30.10
N PRO A 77 14.16 -27.11 29.90
CA PRO A 77 15.22 -26.52 30.73
C PRO A 77 15.13 -24.99 30.84
N LEU A 78 14.46 -24.33 29.87
CA LEU A 78 14.24 -22.90 29.80
C LEU A 78 12.79 -22.50 30.16
N ALA A 79 12.00 -23.41 30.74
CA ALA A 79 10.64 -23.13 31.17
C ALA A 79 10.62 -21.94 32.16
N PRO A 80 9.65 -21.01 32.06
CA PRO A 80 9.49 -19.93 33.03
C PRO A 80 9.29 -20.44 34.47
N ALA A 81 9.62 -19.62 35.46
CA ALA A 81 9.55 -19.97 36.87
C ALA A 81 8.18 -20.52 37.31
N ALA A 82 7.08 -19.97 36.77
CA ALA A 82 5.74 -20.48 37.04
C ALA A 82 5.53 -21.92 36.57
N LEU A 83 6.07 -22.29 35.40
CA LEU A 83 5.98 -23.66 34.87
C LEU A 83 6.89 -24.62 35.62
N GLN A 84 8.07 -24.16 36.05
CA GLN A 84 8.94 -24.94 36.93
C GLN A 84 8.26 -25.23 38.27
N ALA A 85 7.60 -24.22 38.86
CA ALA A 85 6.83 -24.37 40.09
C ALA A 85 5.64 -25.31 39.90
N LEU A 86 4.91 -25.21 38.79
CA LEU A 86 3.82 -26.11 38.44
C LEU A 86 4.31 -27.56 38.34
N PHE A 87 5.41 -27.78 37.60
CA PHE A 87 6.01 -29.10 37.46
C PHE A 87 6.45 -29.67 38.81
N ALA A 88 7.13 -28.87 39.63
CA ALA A 88 7.53 -29.28 40.98
C ALA A 88 6.32 -29.62 41.85
N ARG A 89 5.26 -28.79 41.81
CA ARG A 89 4.02 -29.02 42.58
C ARG A 89 3.36 -30.35 42.19
N LEU A 90 3.22 -30.62 40.89
CA LEU A 90 2.62 -31.86 40.39
C LEU A 90 3.50 -33.08 40.68
N ARG A 91 4.82 -32.95 40.55
CA ARG A 91 5.80 -33.99 40.92
C ARG A 91 5.70 -34.34 42.40
N ASP A 92 5.65 -33.34 43.26
CA ASP A 92 5.62 -33.54 44.71
C ASP A 92 4.26 -34.12 45.16
N GLU A 93 3.18 -33.87 44.41
CA GLU A 93 1.84 -34.40 44.66
C GLU A 93 1.65 -35.84 44.15
N PHE A 94 2.09 -36.12 42.93
CA PHE A 94 1.72 -37.34 42.18
C PHE A 94 2.92 -38.22 41.79
N GLY A 95 4.14 -37.78 42.08
CA GLY A 95 5.37 -38.42 41.63
C GLY A 95 5.67 -38.19 40.16
N THR A 96 6.60 -39.00 39.66
CA THR A 96 7.02 -38.99 38.25
C THR A 96 6.60 -40.27 37.55
N VAL A 97 6.43 -40.18 36.23
CA VAL A 97 6.45 -41.33 35.34
C VAL A 97 7.71 -41.27 34.47
N PRO A 98 8.39 -42.40 34.22
CA PRO A 98 9.58 -42.41 33.38
C PRO A 98 9.28 -41.79 32.02
N ALA A 99 10.15 -40.91 31.55
CA ALA A 99 10.15 -40.59 30.12
C ALA A 99 10.42 -41.87 29.34
N SER A 100 9.71 -42.04 28.22
CA SER A 100 10.20 -42.96 27.19
C SER A 100 11.58 -42.46 26.77
N ALA A 101 12.62 -43.27 26.98
CA ALA A 101 13.97 -42.90 26.58
C ALA A 101 13.94 -42.45 25.12
N TYR A 102 14.41 -41.23 24.86
CA TYR A 102 14.48 -40.73 23.50
C TYR A 102 15.32 -41.71 22.68
N THR A 103 14.66 -42.34 21.70
CA THR A 103 15.30 -43.26 20.76
C THR A 103 15.17 -42.60 19.40
N PRO A 104 16.29 -42.32 18.71
CA PRO A 104 16.24 -41.87 17.32
C PRO A 104 15.28 -42.74 16.52
N ARG A 105 14.30 -42.09 15.89
CA ARG A 105 13.24 -42.78 15.14
C ARG A 105 13.68 -43.13 13.72
N ALA A 106 14.66 -42.39 13.20
CA ALA A 106 15.23 -42.63 11.89
C ALA A 106 16.16 -43.83 11.89
N ALA A 107 16.24 -44.51 10.74
CA ALA A 107 17.08 -45.68 10.55
C ALA A 107 18.54 -45.38 10.90
N ILE A 108 19.17 -46.25 11.70
CA ILE A 108 20.57 -46.13 12.09
C ILE A 108 21.45 -46.03 10.84
N GLY A 109 22.35 -45.04 10.81
CA GLY A 109 23.25 -44.76 9.68
C GLY A 109 22.72 -43.73 8.67
N SER A 110 21.42 -43.38 8.72
CA SER A 110 20.87 -42.32 7.87
C SER A 110 21.35 -40.93 8.28
N ARG A 111 21.33 -39.97 7.34
CA ARG A 111 21.66 -38.57 7.63
C ARG A 111 20.70 -37.94 8.64
N LEU A 112 19.41 -38.26 8.55
CA LEU A 112 18.40 -37.84 9.54
C LEU A 112 18.72 -38.40 10.94
N HIS A 113 19.16 -39.66 11.04
CA HIS A 113 19.55 -40.26 12.33
C HIS A 113 20.73 -39.51 12.98
N ALA A 114 21.71 -39.08 12.18
CA ALA A 114 22.83 -38.27 12.69
C ALA A 114 22.38 -36.93 13.29
N LEU A 115 21.31 -36.32 12.76
CA LEU A 115 20.74 -35.06 13.25
C LEU A 115 19.84 -35.25 14.47
N GLN A 116 19.30 -36.45 14.68
CA GLN A 116 18.39 -36.75 15.78
C GLN A 116 19.05 -36.75 17.17
N GLY A 117 20.39 -36.77 17.22
CA GLY A 117 21.17 -36.48 18.44
C GLY A 117 21.18 -35.00 18.85
N GLY A 118 20.64 -34.11 18.01
CA GLY A 118 20.56 -32.66 18.21
C GLY A 118 21.40 -31.89 17.19
N VAL A 119 20.80 -30.91 16.51
CA VAL A 119 21.46 -30.10 15.46
C VAL A 119 22.58 -29.21 16.01
N SER A 120 22.55 -28.95 17.32
CA SER A 120 23.56 -28.18 18.06
C SER A 120 24.65 -29.06 18.70
N ALA A 121 24.60 -30.38 18.55
CA ALA A 121 25.60 -31.29 19.10
C ALA A 121 27.01 -30.95 18.58
N GLN A 122 28.03 -31.11 19.43
CA GLN A 122 29.43 -30.81 19.08
C GLN A 122 29.92 -31.71 17.95
N ASP A 123 29.63 -33.01 18.04
CA ASP A 123 29.99 -34.01 17.05
C ASP A 123 28.73 -34.51 16.33
N ILE A 124 28.64 -34.26 15.03
CA ILE A 124 27.63 -34.83 14.13
C ILE A 124 28.37 -35.67 13.10
N GLU A 125 28.00 -36.95 12.97
CA GLU A 125 28.65 -37.87 12.04
C GLU A 125 28.30 -37.51 10.58
N ALA A 126 29.23 -36.86 9.89
CA ALA A 126 29.09 -36.52 8.48
C ALA A 126 29.23 -37.74 7.56
N GLY A 127 28.51 -37.75 6.45
CA GLY A 127 28.50 -38.85 5.48
C GLY A 127 27.76 -38.48 4.20
N VAL A 128 27.69 -39.39 3.23
CA VAL A 128 27.07 -39.10 1.93
C VAL A 128 25.58 -38.78 2.10
N LEU A 129 25.08 -37.79 1.36
CA LEU A 129 23.65 -37.47 1.34
C LEU A 129 22.85 -38.69 0.90
N ASP A 130 21.82 -39.04 1.68
CA ASP A 130 20.91 -40.16 1.42
C ASP A 130 19.46 -39.66 1.30
N ASP A 131 18.52 -40.57 1.00
CA ASP A 131 17.11 -40.25 0.77
C ASP A 131 16.36 -39.80 2.04
N SER A 132 17.01 -39.76 3.22
CA SER A 132 16.38 -39.27 4.45
C SER A 132 16.31 -37.74 4.52
N LEU A 133 17.09 -37.01 3.72
CA LEU A 133 17.08 -35.55 3.64
C LEU A 133 17.00 -35.06 2.18
N ALA A 134 16.14 -34.09 1.90
CA ALA A 134 16.05 -33.44 0.60
C ALA A 134 15.89 -31.92 0.73
N PHE A 135 16.47 -31.16 -0.20
CA PHE A 135 16.47 -29.68 -0.18
C PHE A 135 16.12 -29.12 -1.55
N TYR A 136 15.00 -28.39 -1.65
CA TYR A 136 14.51 -27.86 -2.93
C TYR A 136 14.31 -26.35 -2.86
N GLY A 137 14.89 -25.65 -3.84
CA GLY A 137 14.67 -24.22 -4.06
C GLY A 137 13.47 -24.00 -4.98
N LEU A 138 12.52 -23.16 -4.55
CA LEU A 138 11.32 -22.81 -5.29
C LEU A 138 11.13 -21.29 -5.38
N ARG A 139 10.25 -20.85 -6.28
CA ARG A 139 10.04 -19.41 -6.56
C ARG A 139 9.61 -18.62 -5.32
N ASP A 140 8.58 -19.10 -4.61
CA ASP A 140 7.91 -18.39 -3.51
C ASP A 140 7.16 -19.37 -2.57
N PRO A 141 6.62 -18.91 -1.42
CA PRO A 141 5.87 -19.77 -0.49
C PRO A 141 4.63 -20.45 -1.10
N ALA A 142 4.01 -19.86 -2.13
CA ALA A 142 2.87 -20.48 -2.79
C ALA A 142 3.31 -21.71 -3.59
N ALA A 143 4.42 -21.62 -4.32
CA ALA A 143 5.04 -22.76 -5.00
C ALA A 143 5.50 -23.84 -4.02
N CYS A 144 6.07 -23.46 -2.85
CA CYS A 144 6.41 -24.43 -1.81
C CYS A 144 5.17 -25.16 -1.27
N ALA A 145 4.05 -24.46 -1.08
CA ALA A 145 2.81 -25.08 -0.64
C ALA A 145 2.25 -26.06 -1.68
N ASP A 146 2.30 -25.69 -2.96
CA ASP A 146 1.91 -26.56 -4.08
C ASP A 146 2.80 -27.82 -4.14
N PHE A 147 4.11 -27.66 -3.95
CA PHE A 147 5.04 -28.78 -3.86
C PHE A 147 4.71 -29.69 -2.67
N ALA A 148 4.51 -29.13 -1.47
CA ALA A 148 4.22 -29.89 -0.26
C ALA A 148 2.93 -30.72 -0.42
N ALA A 149 1.88 -30.14 -1.01
CA ALA A 149 0.63 -30.83 -1.29
C ALA A 149 0.81 -31.96 -2.32
N ALA A 150 1.55 -31.69 -3.42
CA ALA A 150 1.84 -32.69 -4.45
C ALA A 150 2.70 -33.85 -3.91
N GLN A 151 3.69 -33.56 -3.06
CA GLN A 151 4.52 -34.57 -2.41
C GLN A 151 3.70 -35.42 -1.43
N ALA A 152 2.88 -34.80 -0.59
CA ALA A 152 1.99 -35.52 0.33
C ALA A 152 1.04 -36.44 -0.45
N ARG A 153 0.47 -35.94 -1.55
CA ARG A 153 -0.38 -36.74 -2.44
C ARG A 153 0.36 -37.93 -3.03
N ALA A 154 1.56 -37.74 -3.57
CA ALA A 154 2.37 -38.81 -4.13
C ALA A 154 2.73 -39.89 -3.08
N LEU A 155 3.06 -39.47 -1.86
CA LEU A 155 3.30 -40.40 -0.75
C LEU A 155 2.05 -41.23 -0.43
N ILE A 156 0.87 -40.60 -0.38
CA ILE A 156 -0.41 -41.30 -0.15
C ILE A 156 -0.70 -42.31 -1.27
N GLU A 157 -0.49 -41.91 -2.53
CA GLU A 157 -0.67 -42.81 -3.69
C GLU A 157 0.33 -43.97 -3.69
N SER A 158 1.51 -43.78 -3.10
CA SER A 158 2.49 -44.86 -2.89
C SER A 158 2.17 -45.80 -1.71
N GLY A 159 1.08 -45.53 -0.97
CA GLY A 159 0.59 -46.37 0.13
C GLY A 159 0.95 -45.89 1.53
N VAL A 160 1.50 -44.69 1.70
CA VAL A 160 1.74 -44.07 3.02
C VAL A 160 0.42 -43.54 3.57
N SER A 161 0.12 -43.80 4.85
CA SER A 161 -1.08 -43.21 5.45
C SER A 161 -0.90 -41.70 5.63
N ALA A 162 -1.95 -40.91 5.37
CA ALA A 162 -1.89 -39.46 5.52
C ALA A 162 -1.46 -39.03 6.93
N CYS A 163 -1.84 -39.79 7.97
CA CYS A 163 -1.44 -39.53 9.35
C CYS A 163 0.06 -39.73 9.63
N GLU A 164 0.78 -40.43 8.75
CA GLU A 164 2.23 -40.61 8.80
C GLU A 164 3.00 -39.46 8.11
N ILE A 165 2.29 -38.47 7.54
CA ILE A 165 2.88 -37.31 6.87
C ILE A 165 2.61 -36.08 7.74
N ALA A 166 3.62 -35.22 7.87
CA ALA A 166 3.49 -33.92 8.51
C ALA A 166 4.03 -32.80 7.60
N VAL A 167 3.40 -31.63 7.70
CA VAL A 167 3.85 -30.37 7.10
C VAL A 167 4.12 -29.39 8.23
N LEU A 168 5.33 -28.85 8.26
CA LEU A 168 5.77 -27.81 9.18
C LEU A 168 5.78 -26.47 8.44
N SER A 169 5.03 -25.50 8.96
CA SER A 169 4.84 -24.18 8.36
C SER A 169 4.83 -23.09 9.43
N GLY A 170 5.24 -21.87 9.05
CA GLY A 170 5.03 -20.66 9.84
C GLY A 170 3.56 -20.21 9.87
N ASP A 171 3.33 -18.98 10.35
CA ASP A 171 2.01 -18.50 10.77
C ASP A 171 0.95 -18.37 9.65
N ASP A 172 1.34 -18.10 8.40
CA ASP A 172 0.38 -17.90 7.30
C ASP A 172 0.04 -19.21 6.59
N LEU A 173 -1.04 -19.85 7.05
CA LEU A 173 -1.50 -21.15 6.55
C LEU A 173 -2.34 -21.06 5.26
N ARG A 174 -2.59 -19.86 4.70
CA ARG A 174 -3.51 -19.70 3.56
C ARG A 174 -3.05 -20.44 2.32
N GLN A 175 -1.74 -20.41 2.02
CA GLN A 175 -1.19 -21.10 0.85
C GLN A 175 -1.19 -22.62 1.03
N ILE A 176 -0.92 -23.11 2.24
CA ILE A 176 -0.99 -24.53 2.59
C ILE A 176 -2.44 -25.03 2.45
N ALA A 177 -3.41 -24.32 3.04
CA ALA A 177 -4.82 -24.67 2.94
C ALA A 177 -5.31 -24.72 1.47
N ARG A 178 -4.93 -23.71 0.67
CA ARG A 178 -5.22 -23.66 -0.78
C ARG A 178 -4.67 -24.89 -1.51
N ALA A 179 -3.37 -25.15 -1.36
CA ALA A 179 -2.67 -26.19 -2.12
C ALA A 179 -3.18 -27.59 -1.77
N PHE A 180 -3.34 -27.90 -0.47
CA PHE A 180 -3.84 -29.19 -0.02
C PHE A 180 -5.29 -29.45 -0.42
N SER A 181 -6.14 -28.41 -0.36
CA SER A 181 -7.51 -28.47 -0.87
C SER A 181 -7.55 -28.77 -2.38
N ALA A 182 -6.70 -28.11 -3.17
CA ALA A 182 -6.60 -28.35 -4.61
C ALA A 182 -6.15 -29.77 -4.97
N GLN A 183 -5.31 -30.40 -4.14
CA GLN A 183 -4.86 -31.79 -4.30
C GLN A 183 -5.83 -32.82 -3.68
N GLY A 184 -6.89 -32.37 -2.99
CA GLY A 184 -7.82 -33.23 -2.27
C GLY A 184 -7.18 -33.99 -1.10
N VAL A 185 -6.12 -33.45 -0.49
CA VAL A 185 -5.42 -34.06 0.64
C VAL A 185 -5.91 -33.43 1.95
N PRO A 186 -6.53 -34.20 2.87
CA PRO A 186 -7.04 -33.65 4.11
C PRO A 186 -5.90 -33.26 5.07
N LEU A 187 -6.02 -32.09 5.68
CA LEU A 187 -5.13 -31.63 6.75
C LEU A 187 -5.74 -31.91 8.13
N SER A 188 -4.89 -32.15 9.11
CA SER A 188 -5.21 -32.21 10.53
C SER A 188 -4.42 -31.14 11.28
N GLY A 189 -5.12 -30.25 11.97
CA GLY A 189 -4.54 -29.11 12.67
C GLY A 189 -4.71 -27.77 11.93
N LEU A 190 -5.51 -27.74 10.86
CA LEU A 190 -5.93 -26.47 10.25
C LEU A 190 -6.98 -25.81 11.18
N PRO A 191 -6.89 -24.49 11.45
CA PRO A 191 -7.91 -23.80 12.23
C PRO A 191 -9.25 -23.80 11.48
N GLY A 192 -10.35 -23.88 12.23
CA GLY A 192 -11.71 -23.90 11.65
C GLY A 192 -12.05 -22.63 10.84
N GLN A 193 -11.36 -21.53 11.10
CA GLN A 193 -11.38 -20.30 10.31
C GLN A 193 -9.95 -19.79 10.13
N LEU A 194 -9.60 -19.45 8.90
CA LEU A 194 -8.32 -18.81 8.60
C LEU A 194 -8.36 -17.34 9.09
N PRO A 195 -7.20 -16.77 9.44
CA PRO A 195 -7.12 -15.39 9.90
C PRO A 195 -7.79 -14.41 8.91
N GLU A 196 -8.84 -13.73 9.36
CA GLU A 196 -9.58 -12.73 8.60
C GLU A 196 -9.17 -11.30 8.98
N ARG A 197 -9.44 -10.37 8.06
CA ARG A 197 -9.24 -8.94 8.28
C ARG A 197 -10.27 -8.40 9.30
N ASP A 198 -9.86 -7.54 10.23
CA ASP A 198 -10.79 -6.91 11.19
C ASP A 198 -11.59 -5.77 10.54
N VAL A 199 -12.56 -6.15 9.71
CA VAL A 199 -13.45 -5.21 9.01
C VAL A 199 -14.24 -4.31 9.99
N ILE A 200 -14.52 -4.80 11.20
CA ILE A 200 -15.21 -4.03 12.25
C ILE A 200 -14.33 -2.88 12.73
N GLY A 201 -13.09 -3.19 13.14
CA GLY A 201 -12.12 -2.19 13.59
C GLY A 201 -11.78 -1.17 12.50
N GLU A 202 -11.60 -1.62 11.26
CA GLU A 202 -11.36 -0.73 10.13
C GLU A 202 -12.55 0.19 9.83
N THR A 203 -13.78 -0.35 9.83
CA THR A 203 -14.97 0.47 9.60
C THR A 203 -15.15 1.50 10.71
N ALA A 204 -14.88 1.12 11.97
CA ALA A 204 -14.89 2.06 13.09
C ALA A 204 -13.86 3.20 12.89
N LEU A 205 -12.63 2.85 12.51
CA LEU A 205 -11.58 3.83 12.24
C LEU A 205 -11.98 4.78 11.11
N HIS A 206 -12.42 4.24 9.98
CA HIS A 206 -12.81 5.05 8.82
C HIS A 206 -14.05 5.91 9.12
N LEU A 207 -15.03 5.42 9.88
CA LEU A 207 -16.16 6.23 10.31
C LEU A 207 -15.72 7.40 11.18
N ALA A 208 -14.84 7.17 12.17
CA ALA A 208 -14.31 8.24 13.01
C ALA A 208 -13.55 9.29 12.19
N LEU A 209 -12.70 8.85 11.26
CA LEU A 209 -11.99 9.74 10.33
C LEU A 209 -12.95 10.50 9.41
N ALA A 210 -14.04 9.87 8.95
CA ALA A 210 -15.04 10.51 8.10
C ALA A 210 -15.76 11.66 8.81
N LYS A 211 -15.86 11.61 10.15
CA LYS A 211 -16.45 12.69 10.96
C LYS A 211 -15.49 13.87 11.20
N ARG A 212 -14.17 13.69 11.00
CA ARG A 212 -13.13 14.72 11.20
C ARG A 212 -12.95 15.53 9.91
N PRO A 213 -13.27 16.83 9.87
CA PRO A 213 -12.99 17.67 8.71
C PRO A 213 -11.50 18.09 8.66
N PRO A 214 -10.90 18.23 7.47
CA PRO A 214 -11.40 17.78 6.18
C PRO A 214 -11.37 16.25 6.08
N THR A 215 -12.43 15.66 5.51
CA THR A 215 -12.55 14.21 5.34
C THR A 215 -11.77 13.76 4.10
N PRO A 216 -10.77 12.86 4.24
CA PRO A 216 -10.02 12.37 3.08
C PRO A 216 -10.89 11.54 2.12
N ALA A 217 -10.71 11.69 0.81
CA ALA A 217 -11.50 10.95 -0.19
C ALA A 217 -11.37 9.43 -0.02
N MET A 218 -10.15 8.93 0.21
CA MET A 218 -9.87 7.51 0.43
C MET A 218 -10.61 6.91 1.63
N VAL A 219 -10.89 7.70 2.67
CA VAL A 219 -11.65 7.24 3.85
C VAL A 219 -13.09 6.95 3.45
N LEU A 220 -13.71 7.86 2.69
CA LEU A 220 -15.07 7.68 2.17
C LEU A 220 -15.14 6.54 1.16
N ALA A 221 -14.14 6.42 0.28
CA ALA A 221 -14.03 5.33 -0.69
C ALA A 221 -13.88 3.97 0.02
N SER A 222 -13.07 3.89 1.09
CA SER A 222 -12.91 2.68 1.91
C SER A 222 -14.20 2.30 2.64
N LEU A 223 -14.96 3.28 3.12
CA LEU A 223 -16.31 3.04 3.67
C LEU A 223 -17.27 2.55 2.60
N ALA A 224 -17.25 3.13 1.40
CA ALA A 224 -18.08 2.70 0.28
C ALA A 224 -17.84 1.22 -0.11
N LEU A 225 -16.59 0.77 -0.01
CA LEU A 225 -16.18 -0.62 -0.26
C LEU A 225 -16.39 -1.57 0.93
N SER A 226 -16.72 -1.08 2.12
CA SER A 226 -16.86 -1.93 3.30
C SER A 226 -17.99 -2.94 3.09
N PRO A 227 -17.77 -4.25 3.33
CA PRO A 227 -18.81 -5.26 3.22
C PRO A 227 -19.89 -5.12 4.32
N LEU A 228 -19.73 -4.17 5.25
CA LEU A 228 -20.76 -3.81 6.22
C LEU A 228 -21.78 -2.82 5.65
N MET A 229 -21.51 -2.20 4.51
CA MET A 229 -22.48 -1.28 3.89
C MET A 229 -23.68 -2.06 3.33
N PRO A 230 -24.89 -1.45 3.33
CA PRO A 230 -26.11 -2.13 2.92
C PRO A 230 -26.27 -2.28 1.40
N TRP A 231 -25.42 -1.64 0.60
CA TRP A 231 -25.43 -1.74 -0.86
C TRP A 231 -24.55 -2.89 -1.38
N ALA A 232 -24.79 -3.29 -2.63
CA ALA A 232 -24.01 -4.32 -3.30
C ALA A 232 -22.55 -3.88 -3.49
N ALA A 233 -21.63 -4.86 -3.52
CA ALA A 233 -20.20 -4.61 -3.71
C ALA A 233 -19.89 -3.80 -4.98
N GLN A 234 -20.63 -4.02 -6.08
CA GLN A 234 -20.45 -3.24 -7.31
C GLN A 234 -20.85 -1.77 -7.12
N THR A 235 -22.00 -1.50 -6.49
CA THR A 235 -22.41 -0.12 -6.17
C THR A 235 -21.39 0.58 -5.28
N GLY A 236 -20.78 -0.16 -4.34
CA GLY A 236 -19.69 0.36 -3.50
C GLY A 236 -18.46 0.74 -4.32
N ARG A 237 -18.07 -0.07 -5.33
CA ARG A 237 -16.96 0.24 -6.25
C ARG A 237 -17.24 1.47 -7.08
N ASP A 238 -18.38 1.52 -7.75
CA ASP A 238 -18.76 2.65 -8.61
C ASP A 238 -18.82 3.96 -7.80
N LEU A 239 -19.32 3.90 -6.55
CA LEU A 239 -19.31 5.04 -5.63
C LEU A 239 -17.89 5.44 -5.23
N ALA A 240 -17.03 4.47 -4.91
CA ALA A 240 -15.65 4.72 -4.54
C ALA A 240 -14.86 5.35 -5.70
N GLU A 241 -15.06 4.89 -6.93
CA GLU A 241 -14.49 5.48 -8.15
C GLU A 241 -14.97 6.92 -8.36
N SER A 242 -16.28 7.17 -8.22
CA SER A 242 -16.87 8.52 -8.26
C SER A 242 -16.23 9.45 -7.23
N LEU A 243 -15.94 8.95 -6.01
CA LEU A 243 -15.31 9.72 -4.95
C LEU A 243 -13.86 10.08 -5.26
N MET A 244 -13.09 9.12 -5.78
CA MET A 244 -11.71 9.36 -6.19
C MET A 244 -11.64 10.31 -7.40
N GLY A 245 -12.69 10.32 -8.24
CA GLY A 245 -12.90 11.32 -9.29
C GLY A 245 -13.43 12.69 -8.81
N GLY A 246 -13.61 12.89 -7.49
CA GLY A 246 -14.02 14.16 -6.90
C GLY A 246 -15.55 14.39 -6.80
N ASP A 247 -16.38 13.41 -7.15
CA ASP A 247 -17.83 13.48 -6.95
C ASP A 247 -18.26 12.80 -5.64
N PHE A 248 -18.47 13.64 -4.64
CA PHE A 248 -18.89 13.24 -3.29
C PHE A 248 -20.41 13.10 -3.12
N ARG A 249 -21.22 13.39 -4.15
CA ARG A 249 -22.69 13.49 -4.01
C ARG A 249 -23.36 12.13 -3.81
N GLY A 250 -22.74 11.06 -4.31
CA GLY A 250 -23.28 9.70 -4.26
C GLY A 250 -24.54 9.53 -5.10
N ALA A 251 -24.55 10.06 -6.33
CA ALA A 251 -25.71 10.03 -7.23
C ALA A 251 -26.22 8.61 -7.50
N ILE A 252 -25.32 7.62 -7.55
CA ILE A 252 -25.67 6.20 -7.74
C ILE A 252 -26.60 5.65 -6.64
N LEU A 253 -26.58 6.25 -5.44
CA LEU A 253 -27.41 5.82 -4.32
C LEU A 253 -28.83 6.42 -4.35
N THR A 254 -29.13 7.34 -5.27
CA THR A 254 -30.43 8.03 -5.33
C THR A 254 -31.60 7.10 -5.62
N GLY A 255 -31.36 5.94 -6.24
CA GLY A 255 -32.37 4.90 -6.45
C GLY A 255 -32.92 4.28 -5.16
N THR A 256 -32.20 4.43 -4.03
CA THR A 256 -32.61 3.91 -2.71
C THR A 256 -32.48 5.01 -1.65
N PRO A 257 -33.57 5.71 -1.27
CA PRO A 257 -33.51 6.86 -0.35
C PRO A 257 -32.79 6.58 0.96
N ALA A 258 -32.98 5.39 1.55
CA ALA A 258 -32.30 4.99 2.78
C ALA A 258 -30.76 4.91 2.63
N HIS A 259 -30.27 4.45 1.46
CA HIS A 259 -28.83 4.43 1.17
C HIS A 259 -28.29 5.85 0.98
N LYS A 260 -29.05 6.70 0.28
CA LYS A 260 -28.66 8.10 0.10
C LYS A 260 -28.58 8.86 1.42
N GLU A 261 -29.56 8.69 2.30
CA GLU A 261 -29.55 9.28 3.64
C GLU A 261 -28.37 8.78 4.48
N LEU A 262 -28.12 7.46 4.48
CA LEU A 262 -26.98 6.88 5.18
C LEU A 262 -25.66 7.47 4.65
N TRP A 263 -25.52 7.61 3.34
CA TRP A 263 -24.34 8.21 2.73
C TRP A 263 -24.16 9.67 3.14
N ASP A 264 -25.25 10.43 3.22
CA ASP A 264 -25.22 11.82 3.68
C ASP A 264 -24.82 11.91 5.15
N ASP A 265 -25.30 11.00 6.00
CA ASP A 265 -24.84 10.87 7.39
C ASP A 265 -23.36 10.49 7.47
N ILE A 266 -22.87 9.57 6.61
CA ILE A 266 -21.46 9.15 6.54
C ILE A 266 -20.56 10.31 6.11
N ARG A 267 -20.99 11.19 5.21
CA ARG A 267 -20.19 12.36 4.80
C ARG A 267 -20.26 13.53 5.76
N ALA A 268 -21.30 13.62 6.59
CA ALA A 268 -21.46 14.72 7.53
C ALA A 268 -20.33 14.76 8.55
N SER A 269 -19.67 15.91 8.70
CA SER A 269 -18.67 16.15 9.75
C SER A 269 -19.32 16.37 11.12
N ALA A 270 -18.60 16.05 12.20
CA ALA A 270 -19.04 16.36 13.56
C ALA A 270 -18.15 17.45 14.19
N SER A 271 -18.75 18.53 14.68
CA SER A 271 -18.04 19.62 15.38
C SER A 271 -18.16 19.55 16.90
N SER A 272 -19.01 18.67 17.44
CA SER A 272 -19.23 18.48 18.88
C SER A 272 -19.38 17.01 19.23
N LEU A 273 -19.07 16.64 20.48
CA LEU A 273 -19.24 15.29 21.00
C LEU A 273 -20.71 14.78 20.91
N PRO A 274 -21.76 15.58 21.20
CA PRO A 274 -23.15 15.14 21.00
C PRO A 274 -23.49 14.84 19.53
N GLN A 275 -23.04 15.70 18.61
CA GLN A 275 -23.27 15.48 17.18
C GLN A 275 -22.53 14.22 16.70
N LEU A 276 -21.30 14.01 17.16
CA LEU A 276 -20.50 12.84 16.84
C LEU A 276 -21.23 11.55 17.26
N ARG A 277 -21.69 11.48 18.52
CA ARG A 277 -22.44 10.32 19.03
C ARG A 277 -23.72 10.08 18.21
N PHE A 278 -24.51 11.13 17.99
CA PHE A 278 -25.75 11.04 17.22
C PHE A 278 -25.53 10.48 15.80
N LEU A 279 -24.53 11.00 15.07
CA LEU A 279 -24.23 10.53 13.72
C LEU A 279 -23.74 9.08 13.74
N LEU A 280 -22.81 8.74 14.63
CA LEU A 280 -22.29 7.38 14.72
C LEU A 280 -23.38 6.38 15.11
N ASP A 281 -24.28 6.74 16.01
CA ASP A 281 -25.39 5.87 16.40
C ASP A 281 -26.35 5.62 15.24
N ARG A 282 -26.76 6.68 14.54
CA ARG A 282 -27.65 6.60 13.37
C ARG A 282 -27.03 5.81 12.22
N ILE A 283 -25.71 5.93 12.00
CA ILE A 283 -24.98 5.15 11.00
C ILE A 283 -24.91 3.68 11.42
N CYS A 284 -24.50 3.40 12.66
CA CYS A 284 -24.37 2.03 13.18
C CYS A 284 -25.71 1.27 13.13
N GLU A 285 -26.85 1.94 13.30
CA GLU A 285 -28.18 1.32 13.17
C GLU A 285 -28.52 0.86 11.74
N ARG A 286 -27.82 1.35 10.72
CA ARG A 286 -28.13 1.14 9.30
C ARG A 286 -27.09 0.29 8.56
N ILE A 287 -26.00 -0.10 9.20
CA ILE A 287 -24.93 -0.94 8.62
C ILE A 287 -24.93 -2.35 9.22
N GLY A 288 -24.36 -3.30 8.49
CA GLY A 288 -24.13 -4.67 8.96
C GLY A 288 -23.19 -4.68 10.18
N LYS A 289 -23.52 -5.51 11.19
CA LYS A 289 -22.76 -5.63 12.45
C LYS A 289 -22.52 -4.28 13.16
N GLY A 290 -23.40 -3.30 12.98
CA GLY A 290 -23.22 -1.95 13.53
C GLY A 290 -23.04 -1.88 15.05
N ASP A 291 -23.68 -2.75 15.83
CA ASP A 291 -23.46 -2.83 17.27
C ASP A 291 -22.01 -3.15 17.63
N GLN A 292 -21.33 -3.99 16.84
CA GLN A 292 -19.92 -4.33 17.03
C GLN A 292 -19.01 -3.17 16.63
N VAL A 293 -19.36 -2.45 15.55
CA VAL A 293 -18.65 -1.22 15.13
C VAL A 293 -18.78 -0.14 16.22
N ARG A 294 -20.00 0.07 16.74
CA ARG A 294 -20.28 0.99 17.85
C ARG A 294 -19.45 0.66 19.09
N ALA A 295 -19.32 -0.62 19.44
CA ALA A 295 -18.51 -1.05 20.59
C ALA A 295 -17.01 -0.71 20.45
N ARG A 296 -16.49 -0.55 19.22
CA ARG A 296 -15.10 -0.12 18.96
C ARG A 296 -14.92 1.40 18.97
N LEU A 297 -16.01 2.17 18.87
CA LEU A 297 -16.00 3.63 18.85
C LEU A 297 -16.06 4.17 20.30
N THR A 298 -14.90 4.38 20.93
CA THR A 298 -14.80 4.91 22.29
C THR A 298 -14.92 6.45 22.31
N VAL A 299 -16.12 6.97 22.05
CA VAL A 299 -16.38 8.42 22.10
C VAL A 299 -16.67 8.86 23.55
N PRO A 300 -15.91 9.81 24.11
CA PRO A 300 -16.11 10.23 25.50
C PRO A 300 -17.46 10.95 25.71
N PRO A 301 -18.04 10.88 26.93
CA PRO A 301 -19.21 11.68 27.29
C PRO A 301 -18.85 13.17 27.39
N GLY A 302 -19.85 14.05 27.24
CA GLY A 302 -19.68 15.52 27.34
C GLY A 302 -20.19 16.30 26.12
N GLU A 303 -20.07 17.63 26.18
CA GLU A 303 -20.62 18.58 25.19
C GLU A 303 -19.56 19.32 24.36
N GLY A 304 -18.27 19.15 24.69
CA GLY A 304 -17.16 19.87 24.04
C GLY A 304 -16.84 19.40 22.62
N THR A 305 -15.78 19.98 22.05
CA THR A 305 -15.23 19.56 20.75
C THR A 305 -14.57 18.18 20.87
N PRO A 306 -14.69 17.29 19.87
CA PRO A 306 -14.03 15.99 19.92
C PRO A 306 -12.50 16.12 19.95
N ASP A 307 -11.86 15.47 20.91
CA ASP A 307 -10.41 15.23 20.85
C ASP A 307 -10.15 14.05 19.92
N TRP A 308 -9.92 14.36 18.64
CA TRP A 308 -9.73 13.34 17.60
C TRP A 308 -8.52 12.45 17.87
N GLU A 309 -7.46 12.96 18.49
CA GLU A 309 -6.25 12.18 18.74
C GLU A 309 -6.50 11.13 19.82
N ILE A 310 -7.25 11.48 20.87
CA ILE A 310 -7.68 10.52 21.89
C ILE A 310 -8.64 9.49 21.30
N ILE A 311 -9.65 9.93 20.54
CA ILE A 311 -10.67 9.04 19.95
C ILE A 311 -10.02 8.05 18.99
N LEU A 312 -9.20 8.52 18.05
CA LEU A 312 -8.57 7.66 17.04
C LEU A 312 -7.59 6.67 17.66
N ARG A 313 -6.82 7.06 18.69
CA ARG A 313 -5.94 6.13 19.44
C ARG A 313 -6.71 5.07 20.22
N GLY A 314 -7.96 5.34 20.58
CA GLY A 314 -8.84 4.39 21.27
C GLY A 314 -9.36 3.28 20.36
N ILE A 315 -9.41 3.51 19.04
CA ILE A 315 -9.90 2.53 18.07
C ILE A 315 -8.81 1.50 17.80
N GLN A 316 -9.08 0.25 18.17
CA GLN A 316 -8.18 -0.87 17.91
C GLN A 316 -8.65 -1.67 16.69
N ILE A 317 -7.74 -1.87 15.75
CA ILE A 317 -7.87 -2.88 14.69
C ILE A 317 -7.19 -4.15 15.24
N ALA A 318 -8.00 -5.18 15.46
CA ALA A 318 -7.51 -6.43 16.01
C ALA A 318 -6.62 -7.14 14.98
N PRO A 319 -5.51 -7.77 15.41
CA PRO A 319 -4.82 -8.71 14.55
C PRO A 319 -5.79 -9.86 14.19
N PRO A 320 -5.61 -10.50 13.02
CA PRO A 320 -6.41 -11.65 12.65
C PRO A 320 -6.38 -12.71 13.75
N MET A 321 -7.54 -13.05 14.31
CA MET A 321 -7.63 -14.15 15.28
C MET A 321 -7.56 -15.47 14.53
N VAL A 322 -6.75 -16.39 15.04
CA VAL A 322 -6.69 -17.77 14.55
C VAL A 322 -7.44 -18.61 15.56
N ALA A 323 -8.46 -19.35 15.10
CA ALA A 323 -9.16 -20.31 15.95
C ALA A 323 -8.22 -21.45 16.35
N ASP A 324 -8.57 -22.18 17.41
CA ASP A 324 -7.81 -23.38 17.78
C ASP A 324 -7.72 -24.37 16.60
N PRO A 325 -6.57 -25.03 16.40
CA PRO A 325 -6.39 -25.98 15.32
C PRO A 325 -7.28 -27.22 15.53
N ASP A 326 -8.03 -27.63 14.50
CA ASP A 326 -8.85 -28.84 14.54
C ASP A 326 -7.98 -30.07 14.23
N ARG A 327 -7.57 -30.79 15.30
CA ARG A 327 -6.66 -31.94 15.21
C ARG A 327 -7.46 -33.25 15.14
N ASN A 328 -7.28 -34.01 14.06
CA ASN A 328 -7.87 -35.32 13.83
C ASN A 328 -6.81 -36.41 13.56
N LEU A 329 -7.23 -37.67 13.56
CA LEU A 329 -6.29 -38.80 13.41
C LEU A 329 -5.99 -39.18 11.94
N GLU A 330 -6.81 -38.73 10.99
CA GLU A 330 -6.82 -39.26 9.61
C GLU A 330 -6.07 -38.39 8.60
N GLY A 331 -6.00 -37.06 8.81
CA GLY A 331 -5.37 -36.13 7.86
C GLY A 331 -3.85 -36.02 7.99
N VAL A 332 -3.20 -35.34 7.05
CA VAL A 332 -1.79 -34.92 7.13
C VAL A 332 -1.61 -33.96 8.29
N SER A 333 -0.63 -34.20 9.17
CA SER A 333 -0.37 -33.34 10.32
C SER A 333 0.10 -31.95 9.88
N LEU A 334 -0.55 -30.90 10.36
CA LEU A 334 -0.01 -29.56 10.31
C LEU A 334 0.69 -29.25 11.64
N TRP A 335 1.96 -28.88 11.57
CA TRP A 335 2.76 -28.40 12.68
C TRP A 335 3.04 -26.92 12.48
N SER A 336 2.89 -26.14 13.55
CA SER A 336 3.36 -24.76 13.58
C SER A 336 4.88 -24.74 13.80
N ALA A 337 5.59 -23.82 13.14
CA ALA A 337 7.00 -23.54 13.39
C ALA A 337 7.30 -23.22 14.86
N HIS A 338 6.29 -22.79 15.63
CA HIS A 338 6.42 -22.33 17.00
C HIS A 338 5.90 -23.32 18.05
N GLU A 339 5.48 -24.53 17.64
CA GLU A 339 4.94 -25.55 18.55
C GLU A 339 5.68 -26.88 18.42
N SER A 340 5.82 -27.59 19.54
CA SER A 340 6.32 -28.97 19.56
C SER A 340 5.39 -29.89 18.75
N PRO A 341 5.94 -30.94 18.10
CA PRO A 341 5.13 -31.88 17.34
C PRO A 341 4.13 -32.59 18.25
N TRP A 342 2.85 -32.56 17.88
CA TRP A 342 1.76 -33.13 18.68
C TRP A 342 1.52 -34.62 18.39
N ARG A 343 2.15 -35.17 17.34
CA ARG A 343 2.27 -36.61 17.07
C ARG A 343 3.51 -36.88 16.20
N PRO A 344 4.12 -38.07 16.25
CA PRO A 344 5.22 -38.43 15.36
C PRO A 344 4.74 -38.63 13.91
N CYS A 345 5.67 -38.53 12.95
CA CYS A 345 5.40 -38.80 11.54
C CYS A 345 6.54 -39.64 10.93
N ARG A 346 6.27 -40.22 9.75
CA ARG A 346 7.27 -40.89 8.92
C ARG A 346 7.93 -39.90 7.96
N HIS A 347 7.15 -39.00 7.36
CA HIS A 347 7.64 -38.02 6.40
C HIS A 347 7.29 -36.60 6.86
N LEU A 348 8.30 -35.75 6.98
CA LEU A 348 8.14 -34.33 7.32
C LEU A 348 8.47 -33.46 6.10
N ILE A 349 7.60 -32.51 5.80
CA ILE A 349 7.81 -31.49 4.77
C ILE A 349 7.87 -30.14 5.46
N VAL A 350 9.02 -29.46 5.43
CA VAL A 350 9.18 -28.09 5.96
C VAL A 350 8.92 -27.12 4.81
N SER A 351 7.77 -26.46 4.81
CA SER A 351 7.26 -25.74 3.64
C SER A 351 7.89 -24.37 3.40
N ASP A 352 8.55 -23.80 4.41
CA ASP A 352 9.04 -22.42 4.39
C ASP A 352 10.39 -22.27 5.10
N PHE A 353 11.38 -23.10 4.73
CA PHE A 353 12.70 -23.16 5.35
C PHE A 353 13.56 -21.91 5.08
N THR A 354 13.14 -20.80 5.69
CA THR A 354 13.59 -19.43 5.45
C THR A 354 14.25 -18.83 6.69
N ASP A 355 15.08 -17.82 6.48
CA ASP A 355 15.76 -17.09 7.54
C ASP A 355 14.76 -16.56 8.58
N GLY A 356 15.05 -16.85 9.85
CA GLY A 356 14.25 -16.42 11.00
C GLY A 356 13.15 -17.37 11.45
N LEU A 357 12.90 -18.50 10.77
CA LEU A 357 11.93 -19.51 11.20
C LEU A 357 12.55 -20.76 11.86
N TYR A 358 13.65 -21.31 11.33
CA TYR A 358 14.23 -22.58 11.78
C TYR A 358 15.76 -22.50 11.97
N PRO A 359 16.27 -22.26 13.20
CA PRO A 359 15.53 -21.90 14.39
C PRO A 359 14.89 -20.51 14.26
N THR A 360 13.83 -20.26 15.03
CA THR A 360 13.17 -18.96 15.03
C THR A 360 14.12 -17.88 15.54
N ARG A 361 14.19 -16.73 14.86
CA ARG A 361 15.05 -15.63 15.29
C ARG A 361 14.55 -15.08 16.62
N PRO A 362 15.38 -15.07 17.68
CA PRO A 362 14.97 -14.53 18.96
C PRO A 362 14.65 -13.04 18.84
N ARG A 363 13.44 -12.64 19.27
CA ARG A 363 13.06 -11.23 19.33
C ARG A 363 13.71 -10.59 20.55
N ALA A 364 14.14 -9.33 20.41
CA ALA A 364 14.58 -8.54 21.55
C ALA A 364 13.40 -8.30 22.50
N ASN A 365 13.65 -8.28 23.81
CA ASN A 365 12.64 -7.88 24.76
C ASN A 365 12.27 -6.40 24.48
N PRO A 366 10.96 -6.07 24.36
CA PRO A 366 10.53 -4.73 23.93
C PRO A 366 10.80 -3.64 24.97
N LEU A 367 11.07 -4.00 26.24
CA LEU A 367 11.25 -3.06 27.34
C LEU A 367 12.67 -3.07 27.92
N PHE A 368 13.34 -4.22 27.90
CA PHE A 368 14.62 -4.44 28.58
C PHE A 368 15.72 -4.89 27.60
N LEU A 369 16.94 -4.39 27.82
CA LEU A 369 18.15 -4.90 27.17
C LEU A 369 18.57 -6.23 27.84
N ASP A 370 19.32 -7.09 27.14
CA ASP A 370 19.82 -8.36 27.74
C ASP A 370 20.67 -8.11 29.00
N SER A 371 21.43 -7.01 29.05
CA SER A 371 22.19 -6.62 30.24
C SER A 371 21.29 -6.17 31.41
N GLU A 372 20.15 -5.55 31.11
CA GLU A 372 19.15 -5.16 32.10
C GLU A 372 18.40 -6.40 32.61
N ILE A 373 18.10 -7.37 31.74
CA ILE A 373 17.51 -8.66 32.12
C ILE A 373 18.43 -9.39 33.12
N ALA A 374 19.73 -9.45 32.83
CA ALA A 374 20.71 -10.05 33.75
C ALA A 374 20.76 -9.32 35.10
N ALA A 375 20.70 -7.97 35.09
CA ALA A 375 20.68 -7.17 36.32
C ALA A 375 19.37 -7.35 37.12
N ILE A 376 18.22 -7.48 36.44
CA ILE A 376 16.93 -7.80 37.06
C ILE A 376 17.03 -9.14 37.78
N HIS A 377 17.48 -10.18 37.07
CA HIS A 377 17.66 -11.50 37.66
C HIS A 377 18.60 -11.47 38.88
N ALA A 378 19.75 -10.79 38.80
CA ALA A 378 20.67 -10.67 39.92
C ALA A 378 20.10 -9.89 41.12
N GLY A 379 19.26 -8.88 40.87
CA GLY A 379 18.70 -8.03 41.91
C GLY A 379 17.41 -8.56 42.55
N THR A 380 16.58 -9.31 41.81
CA THR A 380 15.23 -9.72 42.27
C THR A 380 15.00 -11.22 42.23
N GLY A 381 15.88 -12.00 41.58
CA GLY A 381 15.66 -13.41 41.29
C GLY A 381 14.64 -13.67 40.16
N VAL A 382 14.07 -12.63 39.57
CA VAL A 382 13.09 -12.77 38.47
C VAL A 382 13.84 -13.04 37.16
N HIS A 383 13.58 -14.18 36.55
CA HIS A 383 14.20 -14.58 35.29
C HIS A 383 13.32 -14.21 34.09
N LEU A 384 13.61 -13.06 33.47
CA LEU A 384 12.98 -12.64 32.22
C LEU A 384 13.74 -13.26 31.04
N ARG A 385 13.04 -13.59 29.94
CA ARG A 385 13.68 -14.21 28.76
C ARG A 385 14.53 -13.20 27.99
N GLY A 386 15.81 -13.55 27.77
CA GLY A 386 16.71 -12.83 26.88
C GLY A 386 16.78 -13.45 25.47
N ARG A 387 17.59 -12.85 24.59
CA ARG A 387 17.78 -13.38 23.22
C ARG A 387 18.45 -14.75 23.18
N ALA A 388 19.39 -15.00 24.08
CA ALA A 388 20.10 -16.29 24.15
C ALA A 388 19.15 -17.44 24.51
N ASP A 389 18.28 -17.22 25.51
CA ASP A 389 17.27 -18.20 25.92
C ASP A 389 16.27 -18.45 24.79
N GLY A 390 15.84 -17.40 24.09
CA GLY A 390 14.95 -17.53 22.93
C GLY A 390 15.56 -18.37 21.80
N LEU A 391 16.86 -18.20 21.52
CA LEU A 391 17.56 -19.00 20.52
C LEU A 391 17.70 -20.47 20.97
N ALA A 392 18.08 -20.69 22.22
CA ALA A 392 18.24 -22.04 22.77
C ALA A 392 16.90 -22.81 22.76
N GLN A 393 15.79 -22.15 23.11
CA GLN A 393 14.45 -22.73 22.98
C GLN A 393 14.09 -23.06 21.53
N SER A 394 14.40 -22.15 20.60
CA SER A 394 14.12 -22.35 19.17
C SER A 394 14.94 -23.49 18.56
N LEU A 395 16.17 -23.69 19.02
CA LEU A 395 17.01 -24.84 18.65
C LEU A 395 16.47 -26.14 19.23
N ALA A 396 16.09 -26.15 20.52
CA ALA A 396 15.49 -27.32 21.15
C ALA A 396 14.17 -27.71 20.49
N LEU A 397 13.39 -26.74 20.03
CA LEU A 397 12.16 -26.99 19.28
C LEU A 397 12.45 -27.63 17.91
N LEU A 398 13.43 -27.11 17.17
CA LEU A 398 13.86 -27.71 15.90
C LEU A 398 14.34 -29.16 16.10
N ASP A 399 15.09 -29.41 17.18
CA ASP A 399 15.49 -30.75 17.58
C ASP A 399 14.26 -31.64 17.79
N GLN A 400 13.30 -31.22 18.63
CA GLN A 400 12.06 -31.98 18.86
C GLN A 400 11.30 -32.30 17.57
N GLN A 401 11.22 -31.34 16.65
CA GLN A 401 10.55 -31.51 15.35
C GLN A 401 11.25 -32.57 14.49
N LEU A 402 12.59 -32.57 14.40
CA LEU A 402 13.35 -33.59 13.67
C LEU A 402 13.33 -34.96 14.37
N GLN A 403 13.34 -34.97 15.70
CA GLN A 403 13.30 -36.15 16.54
C GLN A 403 11.96 -36.92 16.44
N ALA A 404 10.90 -36.26 16.00
CA ALA A 404 9.58 -36.86 15.77
C ALA A 404 9.45 -37.63 14.45
N VAL A 405 10.45 -37.57 13.57
CA VAL A 405 10.41 -38.11 12.19
C VAL A 405 11.12 -39.46 12.09
N SER A 406 10.52 -40.48 11.48
CA SER A 406 11.15 -41.81 11.33
C SER A 406 11.70 -42.13 9.94
N GLY A 407 11.28 -41.43 8.89
CA GLY A 407 11.62 -41.74 7.50
C GLY A 407 12.48 -40.66 6.84
N SER A 408 11.86 -39.53 6.48
CA SER A 408 12.52 -38.48 5.71
C SER A 408 12.07 -37.07 6.06
N VAL A 409 12.94 -36.09 5.82
CA VAL A 409 12.64 -34.65 5.91
C VAL A 409 12.92 -33.97 4.57
N THR A 410 11.93 -33.26 4.03
CA THR A 410 12.09 -32.43 2.84
C THR A 410 12.03 -30.95 3.23
N PHE A 411 13.10 -30.20 2.96
CA PHE A 411 13.18 -28.77 3.20
C PHE A 411 12.88 -28.00 1.91
N LEU A 412 11.87 -27.14 1.95
CA LEU A 412 11.49 -26.27 0.83
C LEU A 412 11.94 -24.84 1.10
N ILE A 413 12.74 -24.28 0.18
CA ILE A 413 13.37 -22.97 0.30
C ILE A 413 12.76 -22.03 -0.75
N PRO A 414 11.87 -21.10 -0.38
CA PRO A 414 11.39 -20.07 -1.30
C PRO A 414 12.46 -19.00 -1.52
N TRP A 415 12.71 -18.64 -2.78
CA TRP A 415 13.67 -17.58 -3.15
C TRP A 415 13.11 -16.17 -3.03
N ARG A 416 11.79 -16.03 -3.09
CA ARG A 416 11.10 -14.75 -2.99
C ARG A 416 9.88 -14.83 -2.08
N ASP A 417 9.51 -13.72 -1.46
CA ASP A 417 8.20 -13.58 -0.83
C ASP A 417 7.09 -13.42 -1.89
N LEU A 418 5.83 -13.36 -1.44
CA LEU A 418 4.69 -13.20 -2.34
C LEU A 418 4.63 -11.82 -3.03
N ALA A 419 5.40 -10.83 -2.56
CA ALA A 419 5.56 -9.53 -3.20
C ALA A 419 6.78 -9.48 -4.16
N GLY A 420 7.51 -10.60 -4.29
CA GLY A 420 8.70 -10.71 -5.13
C GLY A 420 10.00 -10.24 -4.46
N GLY A 421 9.97 -9.83 -3.19
CA GLY A 421 11.17 -9.52 -2.40
C GLY A 421 12.03 -10.76 -2.19
N ARG A 422 13.37 -10.62 -2.12
CA ARG A 422 14.27 -11.78 -1.97
C ARG A 422 14.19 -12.35 -0.55
N LEU A 423 14.16 -13.67 -0.44
CA LEU A 423 14.28 -14.41 0.82
C LEU A 423 15.62 -15.16 0.88
N GLN A 424 16.10 -15.38 2.10
CA GLN A 424 17.30 -16.17 2.37
C GLN A 424 16.90 -17.53 2.97
N PRO A 425 17.68 -18.60 2.72
CA PRO A 425 17.48 -19.88 3.38
C PRO A 425 17.60 -19.77 4.90
N SER A 426 16.97 -20.70 5.61
CA SER A 426 17.05 -20.73 7.07
C SER A 426 18.48 -20.90 7.60
N ALA A 427 18.79 -20.29 8.74
CA ALA A 427 20.06 -20.53 9.44
C ALA A 427 20.23 -22.00 9.83
N GLY A 428 19.12 -22.73 9.98
CA GLY A 428 19.12 -24.18 10.19
C GLY A 428 19.73 -24.98 9.04
N LEU A 429 19.82 -24.43 7.81
CA LEU A 429 20.46 -25.11 6.69
C LEU A 429 21.92 -25.44 7.02
N SER A 430 22.66 -24.47 7.58
CA SER A 430 24.05 -24.67 8.00
C SER A 430 24.17 -25.68 9.16
N LEU A 431 23.16 -25.80 10.02
CA LEU A 431 23.14 -26.78 11.11
C LEU A 431 22.93 -28.20 10.57
N VAL A 432 21.96 -28.37 9.67
CA VAL A 432 21.61 -29.64 9.04
C VAL A 432 22.71 -30.11 8.09
N ALA A 433 23.37 -29.20 7.37
CA ALA A 433 24.46 -29.52 6.44
C ALA A 433 25.64 -30.23 7.10
N ARG A 434 25.85 -30.07 8.41
CA ARG A 434 26.91 -30.76 9.17
C ARG A 434 26.81 -32.29 9.15
N ALA A 435 25.63 -32.84 8.88
CA ALA A 435 25.44 -34.29 8.71
C ALA A 435 25.89 -34.82 7.34
N VAL A 436 26.20 -33.93 6.40
CA VAL A 436 26.56 -34.27 5.01
C VAL A 436 28.04 -34.00 4.75
N ALA A 437 28.76 -34.99 4.25
CA ALA A 437 30.17 -34.88 3.90
C ALA A 437 30.36 -34.25 2.51
N GLY A 438 31.43 -33.46 2.34
CA GLY A 438 31.82 -32.91 1.04
C GLY A 438 31.05 -31.65 0.60
N VAL A 439 30.36 -30.99 1.53
CA VAL A 439 29.64 -29.72 1.29
C VAL A 439 30.54 -28.56 1.72
N GLU A 440 30.88 -27.66 0.79
CA GLU A 440 31.67 -26.45 1.11
C GLU A 440 30.76 -25.31 1.58
N ASP A 441 29.67 -25.04 0.85
CA ASP A 441 28.61 -24.11 1.25
C ASP A 441 27.30 -24.87 1.45
N ALA A 442 26.59 -24.61 2.56
CA ALA A 442 25.32 -25.27 2.85
C ALA A 442 24.26 -25.05 1.75
N SER A 443 24.38 -23.96 0.98
CA SER A 443 23.53 -23.69 -0.19
C SER A 443 23.76 -24.65 -1.36
N ASP A 444 24.90 -25.35 -1.43
CA ASP A 444 25.20 -26.36 -2.45
C ASP A 444 24.29 -27.59 -2.33
N LEU A 445 23.65 -27.80 -1.16
CA LEU A 445 22.64 -28.83 -0.96
C LEU A 445 21.33 -28.53 -1.71
N ILE A 446 21.06 -27.25 -2.01
CA ILE A 446 19.77 -26.82 -2.54
C ILE A 446 19.67 -27.13 -4.02
N THR A 447 18.72 -28.00 -4.36
CA THR A 447 18.36 -28.25 -5.75
C THR A 447 17.34 -27.21 -6.21
N ASP A 448 17.78 -26.23 -7.02
CA ASP A 448 16.89 -25.20 -7.57
C ASP A 448 16.04 -25.76 -8.71
N LEU A 449 14.78 -26.10 -8.39
CA LEU A 449 13.85 -26.72 -9.34
C LEU A 449 13.52 -25.81 -10.52
N SER A 450 13.69 -24.48 -10.37
CA SER A 450 13.47 -23.52 -11.46
C SER A 450 14.51 -23.62 -12.58
N ARG A 451 15.66 -24.25 -12.30
CA ARG A 451 16.75 -24.46 -13.27
C ARG A 451 16.71 -25.85 -13.91
N GLN A 452 15.81 -26.72 -13.46
CA GLN A 452 15.68 -28.08 -13.96
C GLN A 452 14.51 -28.21 -14.92
N SER A 453 14.57 -29.24 -15.77
CA SER A 453 13.42 -29.62 -16.57
C SER A 453 12.30 -30.10 -15.64
N PRO A 454 11.02 -29.72 -15.84
CA PRO A 454 9.92 -30.25 -15.05
C PRO A 454 9.85 -31.79 -15.01
N ALA A 455 10.33 -32.46 -16.06
CA ALA A 455 10.39 -33.92 -16.12
C ALA A 455 11.35 -34.55 -15.08
N GLU A 456 12.27 -33.76 -14.53
CA GLU A 456 13.24 -34.17 -13.50
C GLU A 456 12.74 -33.84 -12.08
N TRP A 457 11.62 -33.13 -11.95
CA TRP A 457 11.09 -32.77 -10.65
C TRP A 457 10.64 -34.01 -9.87
N PRO A 458 10.87 -34.04 -8.54
CA PRO A 458 10.54 -35.19 -7.70
C PRO A 458 9.04 -35.34 -7.39
N ILE A 459 8.19 -34.55 -8.05
CA ILE A 459 6.75 -34.46 -7.81
C ILE A 459 5.98 -34.38 -9.13
N ALA A 460 4.68 -34.68 -9.07
CA ALA A 460 3.79 -34.46 -10.19
C ALA A 460 3.73 -32.96 -10.54
N TYR A 461 3.76 -32.65 -11.83
CA TYR A 461 3.66 -31.30 -12.36
C TYR A 461 2.63 -31.22 -13.47
N HIS A 462 2.03 -30.04 -13.64
CA HIS A 462 1.20 -29.75 -14.79
C HIS A 462 1.99 -28.91 -15.77
N HIS A 463 2.05 -29.36 -17.03
CA HIS A 463 2.62 -28.54 -18.09
C HIS A 463 1.63 -27.40 -18.38
N LEU A 464 1.95 -26.19 -17.94
CA LEU A 464 1.30 -25.00 -18.47
C LEU A 464 1.75 -24.88 -19.93
N MET A 465 0.82 -24.64 -20.84
CA MET A 465 1.23 -24.25 -22.19
C MET A 465 2.10 -22.99 -22.06
N PRO A 466 3.28 -22.95 -22.70
CA PRO A 466 4.10 -21.75 -22.66
C PRO A 466 3.24 -20.59 -23.10
N VAL A 467 3.27 -19.50 -22.32
CA VAL A 467 2.72 -18.23 -22.79
C VAL A 467 3.45 -17.96 -24.11
N PRO A 468 2.72 -17.74 -25.23
CA PRO A 468 3.36 -17.41 -26.49
C PRO A 468 4.38 -16.30 -26.25
N GLU A 469 5.54 -16.37 -26.89
CA GLU A 469 6.47 -15.23 -26.86
C GLU A 469 5.68 -13.96 -27.18
N PRO A 470 5.90 -12.85 -26.44
CA PRO A 470 5.23 -11.61 -26.73
C PRO A 470 5.44 -11.30 -28.21
N ALA A 471 4.34 -11.19 -28.96
CA ALA A 471 4.44 -10.83 -30.37
C ALA A 471 5.18 -9.50 -30.47
N GLU A 472 6.02 -9.35 -31.50
CA GLU A 472 6.59 -8.05 -31.83
C GLU A 472 5.46 -7.02 -31.91
N LEU A 473 5.65 -5.90 -31.20
CA LEU A 473 4.67 -4.83 -31.20
C LEU A 473 4.54 -4.29 -32.63
N PRO A 474 3.30 -4.22 -33.18
CA PRO A 474 3.11 -3.68 -34.52
C PRO A 474 3.51 -2.20 -34.57
N GLU A 475 3.86 -1.70 -35.74
CA GLU A 475 4.15 -0.27 -35.90
C GLU A 475 2.93 0.61 -35.58
N GLU A 476 1.73 0.12 -35.90
CA GLU A 476 0.48 0.81 -35.67
C GLU A 476 -0.63 -0.16 -35.28
N LEU A 477 -1.62 0.36 -34.54
CA LEU A 477 -2.90 -0.31 -34.32
C LEU A 477 -3.89 0.17 -35.38
N ALA A 478 -4.45 -0.76 -36.16
CA ALA A 478 -5.38 -0.46 -37.23
C ALA A 478 -6.84 -0.73 -36.84
N PHE A 479 -7.68 0.28 -36.97
CA PHE A 479 -9.12 0.30 -36.75
C PHE A 479 -9.85 0.68 -38.04
N PRO A 480 -9.81 -0.18 -39.08
CA PRO A 480 -10.30 0.16 -40.40
C PRO A 480 -11.79 0.54 -40.38
N GLY A 481 -12.13 1.64 -41.06
CA GLY A 481 -13.50 2.14 -41.14
C GLY A 481 -13.98 2.94 -39.93
N HIS A 482 -13.12 3.17 -38.94
CA HIS A 482 -13.43 3.99 -37.77
C HIS A 482 -12.66 5.31 -37.81
N ASP A 483 -13.39 6.43 -37.80
CA ASP A 483 -12.82 7.75 -37.52
C ASP A 483 -12.65 7.93 -36.01
N LEU A 484 -11.41 7.78 -35.55
CA LEU A 484 -11.08 7.84 -34.12
C LEU A 484 -11.23 9.26 -33.53
N LEU A 485 -11.26 10.30 -34.37
CA LEU A 485 -11.48 11.69 -33.91
C LEU A 485 -12.92 11.94 -33.45
N SER A 486 -13.84 11.04 -33.78
CA SER A 486 -15.27 11.15 -33.50
C SER A 486 -15.78 10.20 -32.41
N LEU A 487 -14.88 9.55 -31.65
CA LEU A 487 -15.25 8.60 -30.60
C LEU A 487 -16.04 9.26 -29.47
N ARG A 488 -15.54 10.40 -28.98
CA ARG A 488 -16.18 11.13 -27.89
C ARG A 488 -17.29 12.02 -28.42
N ARG A 489 -18.54 11.62 -28.18
CA ARG A 489 -19.75 12.30 -28.66
C ARG A 489 -20.55 12.95 -27.54
N ARG A 490 -21.28 14.00 -27.87
CA ARG A 490 -22.36 14.55 -27.03
C ARG A 490 -23.59 13.67 -27.15
N ASP A 491 -24.57 13.89 -26.27
CA ASP A 491 -25.85 13.16 -26.27
C ASP A 491 -26.62 13.32 -27.60
N ASP A 492 -26.39 14.42 -28.32
CA ASP A 492 -26.94 14.69 -29.65
C ASP A 492 -26.20 13.98 -30.81
N GLY A 493 -25.17 13.18 -30.50
CA GLY A 493 -24.37 12.43 -31.47
C GLY A 493 -23.23 13.21 -32.14
N THR A 494 -23.09 14.51 -31.88
CA THR A 494 -21.99 15.34 -32.41
C THR A 494 -20.67 15.08 -31.67
N ALA A 495 -19.54 15.20 -32.37
CA ALA A 495 -18.22 15.04 -31.76
C ALA A 495 -17.95 16.16 -30.73
N LYS A 496 -17.45 15.79 -29.55
CA LYS A 496 -17.01 16.76 -28.54
C LYS A 496 -15.75 17.48 -29.03
N PRO A 497 -15.63 18.81 -28.82
CA PRO A 497 -14.45 19.56 -29.24
C PRO A 497 -13.19 19.09 -28.51
N GLN A 498 -12.05 19.18 -29.16
CA GLN A 498 -10.74 18.89 -28.58
C GLN A 498 -10.19 20.12 -27.84
N SER A 499 -9.33 19.91 -26.84
CA SER A 499 -8.64 20.98 -26.11
C SER A 499 -7.15 21.00 -26.44
N PRO A 500 -6.46 22.15 -26.28
CA PRO A 500 -5.01 22.21 -26.45
C PRO A 500 -4.25 21.13 -25.68
N SER A 501 -4.62 20.90 -24.40
CA SER A 501 -4.00 19.85 -23.57
C SER A 501 -4.17 18.44 -24.15
N ARG A 502 -5.35 18.09 -24.67
CA ARG A 502 -5.59 16.78 -25.30
C ARG A 502 -4.77 16.63 -26.58
N LEU A 503 -4.65 17.68 -27.38
CA LEU A 503 -3.85 17.65 -28.59
C LEU A 503 -2.35 17.61 -28.31
N GLU A 504 -1.89 18.16 -27.18
CA GLU A 504 -0.52 17.93 -26.69
C GLU A 504 -0.29 16.46 -26.32
N THR A 505 -1.25 15.82 -25.64
CA THR A 505 -1.17 14.37 -25.38
C THR A 505 -1.11 13.57 -26.69
N LEU A 506 -1.95 13.91 -27.68
CA LEU A 506 -1.93 13.27 -29.00
C LEU A 506 -0.58 13.44 -29.71
N LEU A 507 0.01 14.64 -29.62
CA LEU A 507 1.29 14.94 -30.22
C LEU A 507 2.39 14.04 -29.64
N VAL A 508 2.37 13.81 -28.33
CA VAL A 508 3.33 12.95 -27.61
C VAL A 508 3.05 11.46 -27.84
N SER A 509 1.80 11.04 -27.65
CA SER A 509 1.40 9.63 -27.75
C SER A 509 -0.04 9.48 -28.27
N PRO A 510 -0.22 8.99 -29.51
CA PRO A 510 -1.53 8.66 -30.05
C PRO A 510 -2.27 7.59 -29.23
N LEU A 511 -1.55 6.61 -28.69
CA LEU A 511 -2.13 5.57 -27.85
C LEU A 511 -2.66 6.15 -26.53
N ALA A 512 -1.88 6.99 -25.85
CA ALA A 512 -2.34 7.64 -24.61
C ALA A 512 -3.59 8.50 -24.88
N TRP A 513 -3.61 9.23 -25.99
CA TRP A 513 -4.79 10.01 -26.39
C TRP A 513 -6.00 9.12 -26.66
N LEU A 514 -5.85 8.00 -27.39
CA LEU A 514 -6.95 7.08 -27.65
C LEU A 514 -7.53 6.52 -26.36
N LEU A 515 -6.68 6.06 -25.43
CA LEU A 515 -7.11 5.55 -24.12
C LEU A 515 -7.92 6.60 -23.35
N ALA A 516 -7.48 7.86 -23.38
CA ALA A 516 -8.21 8.99 -22.79
C ALA A 516 -9.51 9.37 -23.53
N GLU A 517 -9.67 9.05 -24.82
CA GLU A 517 -10.93 9.26 -25.56
C GLU A 517 -11.97 8.20 -25.23
N VAL A 518 -11.55 6.97 -24.94
CA VAL A 518 -12.44 5.85 -24.59
C VAL A 518 -12.67 5.70 -23.08
N GLY A 519 -12.01 6.51 -22.26
CA GLY A 519 -12.10 6.47 -20.80
C GLY A 519 -11.35 5.31 -20.15
N ALA A 520 -10.31 4.79 -20.82
CA ALA A 520 -9.43 3.72 -20.34
C ALA A 520 -8.13 4.27 -19.73
N GLU A 521 -8.25 5.29 -18.88
CA GLU A 521 -7.14 5.89 -18.15
C GLU A 521 -6.85 5.08 -16.87
N ASP A 522 -5.67 5.29 -16.27
CA ASP A 522 -5.37 4.68 -14.98
C ASP A 522 -6.32 5.24 -13.90
N MET A 523 -6.95 4.34 -13.15
CA MET A 523 -7.89 4.65 -12.06
C MET A 523 -7.29 4.30 -10.69
N SER A 524 -5.96 4.17 -10.61
CA SER A 524 -5.26 3.88 -9.37
C SER A 524 -5.60 4.90 -8.28
N TRP A 525 -5.89 4.40 -7.07
CA TRP A 525 -6.13 5.27 -5.92
C TRP A 525 -4.78 5.78 -5.44
N ALA A 526 -4.56 7.08 -5.58
CA ALA A 526 -3.40 7.75 -5.01
C ALA A 526 -3.77 8.45 -3.70
N THR A 527 -2.77 8.62 -2.85
CA THR A 527 -2.88 9.50 -1.68
C THR A 527 -3.09 10.95 -2.14
N GLU A 528 -3.83 11.73 -1.34
CA GLU A 528 -3.95 13.17 -1.59
C GLU A 528 -2.57 13.83 -1.52
N GLU A 529 -2.17 14.51 -2.60
CA GLU A 529 -0.87 15.17 -2.71
C GLU A 529 -1.03 16.60 -3.22
N LEU A 530 -0.17 17.52 -2.73
CA LEU A 530 -0.02 18.86 -3.32
C LEU A 530 0.82 18.77 -4.61
N ASP A 531 0.24 18.11 -5.60
CA ASP A 531 0.82 17.88 -6.92
C ASP A 531 0.87 19.16 -7.78
N VAL A 532 1.44 19.04 -8.98
CA VAL A 532 1.58 20.17 -9.90
C VAL A 532 0.20 20.71 -10.33
N MET A 533 -0.79 19.83 -10.50
CA MET A 533 -2.12 20.20 -10.96
C MET A 533 -2.89 20.97 -9.90
N ALA A 534 -2.92 20.50 -8.64
CA ALA A 534 -3.55 21.19 -7.52
C ALA A 534 -2.92 22.57 -7.30
N ARG A 535 -1.57 22.67 -7.31
CA ARG A 535 -0.88 23.97 -7.21
C ARG A 535 -1.30 24.93 -8.32
N GLY A 536 -1.43 24.44 -9.55
CA GLY A 536 -1.89 25.21 -10.71
C GLY A 536 -3.32 25.72 -10.54
N ASN A 537 -4.27 24.81 -10.29
CA ASN A 537 -5.69 25.14 -10.12
C ASN A 537 -5.91 26.15 -8.98
N ILE A 538 -5.23 25.96 -7.84
CA ILE A 538 -5.30 26.90 -6.71
C ILE A 538 -4.77 28.28 -7.11
N ALA A 539 -3.61 28.34 -7.79
CA ALA A 539 -3.02 29.61 -8.21
C ALA A 539 -3.89 30.34 -9.25
N HIS A 540 -4.50 29.62 -10.19
CA HIS A 540 -5.43 30.17 -11.17
C HIS A 540 -6.68 30.77 -10.51
N ASP A 541 -7.34 30.01 -9.63
CA ASP A 541 -8.53 30.47 -8.91
C ASP A 541 -8.22 31.71 -8.06
N VAL A 542 -7.05 31.78 -7.43
CA VAL A 542 -6.61 32.99 -6.71
C VAL A 542 -6.47 34.19 -7.66
N PHE A 543 -5.81 34.02 -8.80
CA PHE A 543 -5.59 35.11 -9.76
C PHE A 543 -6.91 35.63 -10.35
N GLU A 544 -7.83 34.72 -10.68
CA GLU A 544 -9.19 35.05 -11.15
C GLU A 544 -9.92 35.99 -10.19
N HIS A 545 -9.81 35.73 -8.88
CA HIS A 545 -10.53 36.48 -7.86
C HIS A 545 -9.81 37.75 -7.38
N VAL A 546 -8.51 37.87 -7.64
CA VAL A 546 -7.71 39.04 -7.21
C VAL A 546 -7.59 40.09 -8.32
N PHE A 547 -7.43 39.67 -9.58
CA PHE A 547 -7.22 40.57 -10.72
C PHE A 547 -8.49 40.70 -11.58
N LEU A 548 -9.44 41.51 -11.13
CA LEU A 548 -10.77 41.58 -11.73
C LEU A 548 -10.82 42.40 -13.03
N LYS A 549 -11.71 41.98 -13.94
CA LYS A 549 -12.03 42.69 -15.18
C LYS A 549 -12.49 44.13 -14.91
N ASP A 550 -12.01 45.06 -15.74
CA ASP A 550 -12.39 46.48 -15.74
C ASP A 550 -12.18 47.21 -14.38
N GLN A 551 -11.38 46.64 -13.48
CA GLN A 551 -11.02 47.23 -12.19
C GLN A 551 -9.56 47.70 -12.17
N PRO A 552 -9.22 48.71 -11.35
CA PRO A 552 -7.83 49.08 -11.12
C PRO A 552 -7.07 47.91 -10.49
N PHE A 553 -5.79 47.78 -10.81
CA PHE A 553 -4.94 46.75 -10.23
C PHE A 553 -4.76 47.00 -8.73
N PRO A 554 -4.89 45.96 -7.87
CA PRO A 554 -4.71 46.13 -6.44
C PRO A 554 -3.31 46.66 -6.11
N GLU A 555 -3.22 47.57 -5.14
CA GLU A 555 -1.92 48.00 -4.60
C GLU A 555 -1.26 46.89 -3.77
N THR A 556 0.06 46.98 -3.57
CA THR A 556 0.84 45.96 -2.86
C THR A 556 0.28 45.67 -1.46
N GLU A 557 -0.16 46.71 -0.75
CA GLU A 557 -0.78 46.60 0.57
C GLU A 557 -2.14 45.88 0.50
N ALA A 558 -2.93 46.13 -0.54
CA ALA A 558 -4.22 45.47 -0.73
C ALA A 558 -4.06 43.98 -1.11
N LEU A 559 -3.03 43.62 -1.87
CA LEU A 559 -2.72 42.22 -2.18
C LEU A 559 -2.47 41.38 -0.93
N ALA A 560 -1.88 41.98 0.12
CA ALA A 560 -1.63 41.30 1.39
C ALA A 560 -2.90 40.84 2.11
N GLU A 561 -4.05 41.44 1.81
CA GLU A 561 -5.36 41.06 2.37
C GLU A 561 -6.16 40.19 1.39
N LEU A 562 -6.18 40.55 0.10
CA LEU A 562 -6.98 39.87 -0.92
C LEU A 562 -6.51 38.44 -1.22
N ILE A 563 -5.19 38.22 -1.24
CA ILE A 563 -4.62 36.91 -1.62
C ILE A 563 -4.90 35.84 -0.57
N PRO A 564 -4.66 36.05 0.74
CA PRO A 564 -5.01 35.05 1.76
C PRO A 564 -6.49 34.66 1.73
N GLU A 565 -7.39 35.62 1.49
CA GLU A 565 -8.83 35.37 1.42
C GLU A 565 -9.20 34.53 0.16
N ALA A 566 -8.68 34.91 -1.00
CA ALA A 566 -8.88 34.14 -2.23
C ALA A 566 -8.24 32.74 -2.14
N TYR A 567 -7.09 32.63 -1.48
CA TYR A 567 -6.40 31.37 -1.29
C TYR A 567 -7.17 30.39 -0.40
N ASP A 568 -7.75 30.82 0.73
CA ASP A 568 -8.57 29.92 1.57
C ASP A 568 -9.84 29.45 0.83
N ARG A 569 -10.43 30.29 -0.03
CA ARG A 569 -11.53 29.88 -0.93
C ARG A 569 -11.07 28.83 -1.93
N ALA A 570 -9.94 29.06 -2.60
CA ALA A 570 -9.37 28.13 -3.58
C ALA A 570 -9.02 26.77 -2.95
N LEU A 571 -8.43 26.78 -1.75
CA LEU A 571 -8.18 25.56 -0.97
C LEU A 571 -9.48 24.80 -0.69
N THR A 572 -10.52 25.49 -0.26
CA THR A 572 -11.82 24.87 0.04
C THR A 572 -12.43 24.21 -1.20
N ARG A 573 -12.23 24.79 -2.38
CA ARG A 573 -12.78 24.30 -3.65
C ARG A 573 -11.97 23.17 -4.26
N HIS A 574 -10.64 23.27 -4.25
CA HIS A 574 -9.76 22.39 -5.04
C HIS A 574 -8.95 21.40 -4.22
N ALA A 575 -8.67 21.69 -2.94
CA ALA A 575 -7.76 20.89 -2.13
C ALA A 575 -8.04 21.04 -0.63
N GLY A 576 -9.27 20.72 -0.22
CA GLY A 576 -9.73 20.95 1.16
C GLY A 576 -8.88 20.24 2.22
N TYR A 577 -8.25 19.12 1.87
CA TYR A 577 -7.34 18.37 2.74
C TYR A 577 -6.13 19.18 3.23
N LEU A 578 -5.65 20.17 2.45
CA LEU A 578 -4.54 21.06 2.81
C LEU A 578 -4.82 21.94 4.04
N ARG A 579 -6.10 22.03 4.45
CA ARG A 579 -6.51 22.77 5.65
C ARG A 579 -6.27 21.98 6.94
N SER A 580 -5.93 20.69 6.84
CA SER A 580 -5.51 19.86 7.98
C SER A 580 -4.17 20.36 8.56
N PRO A 581 -3.96 20.27 9.89
CA PRO A 581 -2.69 20.67 10.53
C PRO A 581 -1.45 20.00 9.95
N SER A 582 -1.60 18.77 9.42
CA SER A 582 -0.51 18.02 8.79
C SER A 582 0.11 18.70 7.55
N TRP A 583 -0.63 19.61 6.90
CA TRP A 583 -0.22 20.29 5.67
C TRP A 583 0.15 21.76 5.89
N GLU A 584 0.34 22.18 7.14
CA GLU A 584 0.55 23.60 7.46
C GLU A 584 1.78 24.20 6.75
N MET A 585 2.86 23.43 6.65
CA MET A 585 4.10 23.89 6.03
C MET A 585 3.94 24.07 4.52
N GLU A 586 3.37 23.08 3.84
CA GLU A 586 3.10 23.07 2.41
C GLU A 586 2.10 24.17 2.05
N ARG A 587 1.01 24.30 2.82
CA ARG A 587 -0.01 25.33 2.65
C ARG A 587 0.58 26.74 2.75
N ARG A 588 1.39 27.03 3.78
CA ARG A 588 2.06 28.34 3.94
C ARG A 588 3.15 28.55 2.89
N GLY A 589 3.78 27.49 2.40
CA GLY A 589 4.73 27.53 1.28
C GLY A 589 4.06 28.03 0.01
N LEU A 590 2.98 27.36 -0.39
CA LEU A 590 2.24 27.68 -1.60
C LEU A 590 1.62 29.09 -1.56
N GLU A 591 1.07 29.51 -0.42
CA GLU A 591 0.54 30.88 -0.25
C GLU A 591 1.61 31.95 -0.52
N ARG A 592 2.82 31.78 0.04
CA ARG A 592 3.94 32.70 -0.18
C ARG A 592 4.38 32.73 -1.64
N GLU A 593 4.41 31.57 -2.31
CA GLU A 593 4.72 31.48 -3.73
C GLU A 593 3.70 32.23 -4.59
N ILE A 594 2.40 32.05 -4.31
CA ILE A 594 1.31 32.73 -5.02
C ILE A 594 1.35 34.24 -4.77
N MET A 595 1.59 34.68 -3.53
CA MET A 595 1.79 36.09 -3.18
C MET A 595 2.90 36.72 -4.01
N ALA A 596 4.07 36.08 -4.05
CA ALA A 596 5.21 36.59 -4.80
C ALA A 596 4.94 36.62 -6.32
N ALA A 597 4.21 35.63 -6.84
CA ALA A 597 3.80 35.60 -8.25
C ALA A 597 2.81 36.71 -8.59
N ALA A 598 1.83 36.98 -7.71
CA ALA A 598 0.84 38.03 -7.91
C ALA A 598 1.47 39.43 -7.89
N GLN A 599 2.43 39.68 -7.01
CA GLN A 599 3.20 40.93 -6.99
C GLN A 599 3.94 41.15 -8.32
N ARG A 600 4.66 40.14 -8.81
CA ARG A 600 5.35 40.22 -10.11
C ARG A 600 4.37 40.42 -11.27
N TRP A 601 3.22 39.75 -11.22
CA TRP A 601 2.17 39.90 -12.24
C TRP A 601 1.62 41.32 -12.28
N ARG A 602 1.32 41.91 -11.11
CA ARG A 602 0.93 43.31 -10.98
C ARG A 602 1.96 44.24 -11.62
N ASP A 603 3.25 44.03 -11.33
CA ASP A 603 4.31 44.87 -11.87
C ASP A 603 4.38 44.80 -13.41
N HIS A 604 4.18 43.62 -13.99
CA HIS A 604 4.06 43.45 -15.45
C HIS A 604 2.86 44.21 -16.02
N LEU A 605 1.69 44.09 -15.40
CA LEU A 605 0.47 44.77 -15.84
C LEU A 605 0.64 46.30 -15.85
N LEU A 606 1.28 46.85 -14.82
CA LEU A 606 1.59 48.27 -14.72
C LEU A 606 2.62 48.71 -15.77
N ALA A 607 3.69 47.96 -15.94
CA ALA A 607 4.74 48.27 -16.91
C ALA A 607 4.25 48.21 -18.37
N LEU A 608 3.29 47.35 -18.67
CA LEU A 608 2.64 47.26 -19.98
C LEU A 608 1.53 48.30 -20.18
N ASN A 609 1.14 49.04 -19.13
CA ASN A 609 -0.04 49.90 -19.10
C ASN A 609 -1.29 49.17 -19.65
N ALA A 610 -1.42 47.90 -19.27
CA ALA A 610 -2.45 47.01 -19.77
C ALA A 610 -3.79 47.24 -19.03
N LYS A 611 -4.88 46.75 -19.62
CA LYS A 611 -6.20 46.67 -18.98
C LYS A 611 -6.75 45.25 -19.10
N ILE A 612 -7.24 44.67 -18.00
CA ILE A 612 -7.91 43.35 -18.05
C ILE A 612 -9.34 43.54 -18.56
N ILE A 613 -9.65 42.93 -19.71
CA ILE A 613 -10.98 43.03 -20.36
C ILE A 613 -11.80 41.73 -20.27
N GLY A 614 -11.19 40.64 -19.79
CA GLY A 614 -11.85 39.37 -19.55
C GLY A 614 -10.94 38.42 -18.76
N ASN A 615 -11.54 37.63 -17.87
CA ASN A 615 -10.88 36.51 -17.17
C ASN A 615 -11.65 35.24 -17.48
N GLU A 616 -10.95 34.11 -17.52
CA GLU A 616 -11.53 32.77 -17.64
C GLU A 616 -12.50 32.64 -18.83
N ILE A 617 -12.15 33.27 -19.96
CA ILE A 617 -12.99 33.33 -21.17
C ILE A 617 -12.84 32.02 -21.96
N TRP A 618 -13.98 31.41 -22.26
CA TRP A 618 -14.04 30.24 -23.13
C TRP A 618 -13.86 30.63 -24.59
N LEU A 619 -12.84 30.07 -25.22
CA LEU A 619 -12.57 30.17 -26.64
C LEU A 619 -13.09 28.91 -27.32
N ALA A 620 -13.78 29.09 -28.45
CA ALA A 620 -14.26 27.99 -29.27
C ALA A 620 -14.12 28.35 -30.75
N GLY A 621 -13.65 27.40 -31.56
CA GLY A 621 -13.42 27.61 -32.98
C GLY A 621 -13.18 26.32 -33.75
N GLU A 622 -12.99 26.46 -35.05
CA GLU A 622 -12.70 25.35 -35.96
C GLU A 622 -11.30 25.52 -36.57
N ALA A 623 -10.43 24.53 -36.37
CA ALA A 623 -9.12 24.49 -36.99
C ALA A 623 -8.67 23.04 -37.23
N HIS A 624 -7.79 22.84 -38.21
CA HIS A 624 -7.27 21.52 -38.58
C HIS A 624 -8.35 20.46 -38.87
N GLY A 625 -9.56 20.87 -39.27
CA GLY A 625 -10.67 19.96 -39.56
C GLY A 625 -11.39 19.41 -38.33
N ILE A 626 -11.10 19.95 -37.13
CA ILE A 626 -11.73 19.55 -35.88
C ILE A 626 -12.29 20.75 -35.12
N ASN A 627 -13.29 20.50 -34.28
CA ASN A 627 -13.80 21.51 -33.36
C ASN A 627 -12.85 21.64 -32.17
N LEU A 628 -12.48 22.87 -31.84
CA LEU A 628 -11.60 23.19 -30.73
C LEU A 628 -12.33 23.99 -29.66
N HIS A 629 -11.90 23.82 -28.43
CA HIS A 629 -12.24 24.69 -27.32
C HIS A 629 -11.05 24.85 -26.38
N GLY A 630 -10.97 25.99 -25.71
CA GLY A 630 -9.98 26.24 -24.68
C GLY A 630 -10.48 27.33 -23.73
N LYS A 631 -9.77 27.51 -22.63
CA LYS A 631 -10.03 28.60 -21.69
C LYS A 631 -8.81 29.50 -21.65
N ALA A 632 -9.03 30.80 -21.75
CA ALA A 632 -8.00 31.82 -21.58
C ALA A 632 -8.10 32.36 -20.15
N ASP A 633 -6.99 32.32 -19.40
CA ASP A 633 -6.99 32.69 -17.98
C ASP A 633 -7.26 34.20 -17.82
N ALA A 634 -6.62 35.02 -18.66
CA ALA A 634 -6.92 36.45 -18.75
C ALA A 634 -6.74 36.99 -20.18
N ILE A 635 -7.42 38.11 -20.47
CA ILE A 635 -7.27 38.86 -21.72
C ILE A 635 -6.94 40.30 -21.36
N LEU A 636 -5.79 40.76 -21.85
CA LEU A 636 -5.33 42.12 -21.68
C LEU A 636 -5.53 42.93 -22.95
N GLU A 637 -5.93 44.18 -22.79
CA GLU A 637 -5.90 45.22 -23.81
C GLU A 637 -4.70 46.13 -23.55
N LEU A 638 -3.88 46.32 -24.59
CA LEU A 638 -2.72 47.22 -24.57
C LEU A 638 -3.12 48.65 -25.01
N PRO A 639 -2.29 49.67 -24.74
CA PRO A 639 -2.59 51.07 -25.10
C PRO A 639 -2.82 51.32 -26.60
N ASP A 640 -2.26 50.49 -27.47
CA ASP A 640 -2.43 50.54 -28.92
C ASP A 640 -3.69 49.80 -29.42
N GLY A 641 -4.45 49.21 -28.51
CA GLY A 641 -5.65 48.42 -28.81
C GLY A 641 -5.37 46.98 -29.25
N ALA A 642 -4.12 46.51 -29.22
CA ALA A 642 -3.80 45.09 -29.38
C ALA A 642 -4.26 44.29 -28.14
N LEU A 643 -4.55 43.01 -28.35
CA LEU A 643 -4.98 42.10 -27.28
C LEU A 643 -3.91 41.04 -27.00
N LEU A 644 -3.71 40.75 -25.71
CA LEU A 644 -2.87 39.65 -25.24
C LEU A 644 -3.71 38.64 -24.48
N ILE A 645 -3.75 37.41 -24.98
CA ILE A 645 -4.32 36.26 -24.29
C ILE A 645 -3.26 35.72 -23.34
N ILE A 646 -3.57 35.70 -22.06
CA ILE A 646 -2.68 35.24 -21.01
C ILE A 646 -3.08 33.82 -20.63
N ASP A 647 -2.08 32.94 -20.62
CA ASP A 647 -2.15 31.63 -19.97
C ASP A 647 -1.12 31.64 -18.83
N HIS A 648 -1.65 31.57 -17.61
CA HIS A 648 -0.86 31.48 -16.39
C HIS A 648 -0.34 30.05 -16.24
N LYS A 649 0.96 29.87 -16.00
CA LYS A 649 1.55 28.55 -15.75
C LYS A 649 2.30 28.56 -14.43
N LYS A 650 1.97 27.61 -13.53
CA LYS A 650 2.75 27.33 -12.32
C LYS A 650 4.04 26.56 -12.65
N SER A 651 4.90 27.20 -13.44
CA SER A 651 6.19 26.67 -13.91
C SER A 651 7.21 27.79 -14.04
N GLY A 652 8.47 27.44 -14.35
CA GLY A 652 9.55 28.41 -14.58
C GLY A 652 9.74 28.74 -16.07
N THR A 653 10.35 29.89 -16.35
CA THR A 653 10.52 30.44 -17.70
C THR A 653 11.40 29.59 -18.61
N LYS A 654 12.44 28.96 -18.08
CA LYS A 654 13.46 28.25 -18.87
C LYS A 654 12.85 27.19 -19.80
N GLY A 655 11.98 26.33 -19.28
CA GLY A 655 11.40 25.22 -20.05
C GLY A 655 10.46 25.72 -21.15
N ARG A 656 9.53 26.63 -20.81
CA ARG A 656 8.59 27.17 -21.81
C ARG A 656 9.31 27.94 -22.91
N ARG A 657 10.34 28.71 -22.56
CA ARG A 657 11.19 29.41 -23.53
C ARG A 657 11.83 28.45 -24.52
N GLN A 658 12.48 27.39 -24.03
CA GLN A 658 13.13 26.39 -24.90
C GLN A 658 12.12 25.75 -25.87
N ARG A 659 10.93 25.40 -25.37
CA ARG A 659 9.84 24.86 -26.19
C ARG A 659 9.38 25.82 -27.31
N MET A 660 9.21 27.10 -26.97
CA MET A 660 8.82 28.13 -27.95
C MET A 660 9.94 28.40 -28.98
N GLU A 661 11.20 28.49 -28.53
CA GLU A 661 12.37 28.66 -29.43
C GLU A 661 12.54 27.48 -30.38
N ALA A 662 12.18 26.27 -29.95
CA ALA A 662 12.21 25.06 -30.77
C ALA A 662 11.02 24.92 -31.72
N GLY A 663 9.99 25.78 -31.63
CA GLY A 663 8.81 25.70 -32.50
C GLY A 663 7.79 24.62 -32.10
N TRP A 664 7.79 24.17 -30.84
CA TRP A 664 6.96 23.06 -30.35
C TRP A 664 5.85 23.48 -29.38
N ASP A 665 5.53 24.78 -29.29
CA ASP A 665 4.46 25.32 -28.45
C ASP A 665 3.11 25.27 -29.17
N LEU A 666 2.36 24.17 -29.01
CA LEU A 666 1.10 23.98 -29.71
C LEU A 666 0.00 24.95 -29.21
N GLN A 667 -0.05 25.20 -27.90
CA GLN A 667 -1.15 25.91 -27.26
C GLN A 667 -1.27 27.36 -27.76
N ALA A 668 -0.16 28.07 -27.99
CA ALA A 668 -0.19 29.43 -28.52
C ALA A 668 -0.84 29.51 -29.91
N GLY A 669 -0.54 28.54 -30.79
CA GLY A 669 -1.16 28.43 -32.11
C GLY A 669 -2.66 28.21 -32.05
N LEU A 670 -3.08 27.23 -31.24
CA LEU A 670 -4.49 26.83 -31.17
C LEU A 670 -5.39 27.95 -30.63
N TYR A 671 -4.91 28.79 -29.72
CA TYR A 671 -5.68 29.96 -29.27
C TYR A 671 -5.89 30.99 -30.37
N ALA A 672 -4.86 31.27 -31.17
CA ALA A 672 -4.97 32.16 -32.32
C ALA A 672 -5.94 31.59 -33.37
N ASP A 673 -5.86 30.28 -33.64
CA ASP A 673 -6.73 29.59 -34.61
C ASP A 673 -8.20 29.61 -34.20
N MET A 674 -8.50 29.38 -32.91
CA MET A 674 -9.88 29.45 -32.39
C MET A 674 -10.51 30.83 -32.58
N ILE A 675 -9.71 31.90 -32.55
CA ILE A 675 -10.19 33.27 -32.72
C ILE A 675 -10.28 33.65 -34.20
N ALA A 676 -9.38 33.13 -35.03
CA ALA A 676 -9.41 33.33 -36.47
C ALA A 676 -10.67 32.71 -37.12
N ARG A 677 -11.14 31.56 -36.59
CA ARG A 677 -12.35 30.87 -37.04
C ARG A 677 -13.27 30.52 -35.88
N PRO A 678 -13.96 31.52 -35.30
CA PRO A 678 -14.68 31.35 -34.05
C PRO A 678 -16.02 30.61 -34.23
N MET A 679 -16.31 29.69 -33.30
CA MET A 679 -17.62 29.06 -33.15
C MET A 679 -18.41 29.81 -32.07
N ARG A 680 -19.28 30.73 -32.51
CA ARG A 680 -19.98 31.65 -31.60
C ARG A 680 -21.16 31.01 -30.87
N ARG A 681 -21.39 31.45 -29.63
CA ARG A 681 -22.61 31.19 -28.84
C ARG A 681 -23.09 32.47 -28.18
N GLU A 682 -24.37 32.55 -27.88
CA GLU A 682 -24.91 33.70 -27.13
C GLU A 682 -24.21 33.81 -25.77
N GLY A 683 -23.69 34.99 -25.46
CA GLY A 683 -22.98 35.26 -24.21
C GLY A 683 -21.60 34.62 -24.08
N ASP A 684 -20.97 34.17 -25.17
CA ASP A 684 -19.64 33.54 -25.14
C ASP A 684 -18.48 34.46 -24.68
N GLY A 685 -18.72 35.77 -24.62
CA GLY A 685 -17.72 36.74 -24.17
C GLY A 685 -16.59 36.98 -25.18
N MET A 686 -16.66 36.42 -26.39
CA MET A 686 -15.61 36.56 -27.41
C MET A 686 -15.76 37.83 -28.27
N ASP A 687 -16.86 38.57 -28.16
CA ASP A 687 -17.09 39.80 -28.94
C ASP A 687 -15.91 40.78 -28.91
N PRO A 688 -15.25 41.04 -27.76
CA PRO A 688 -14.11 41.96 -27.71
C PRO A 688 -12.87 41.46 -28.46
N LEU A 689 -12.79 40.18 -28.83
CA LEU A 689 -11.63 39.55 -29.48
C LEU A 689 -11.69 39.60 -31.01
N ILE A 690 -12.90 39.57 -31.58
CA ILE A 690 -13.10 39.34 -33.01
C ILE A 690 -12.67 40.56 -33.83
N GLY A 691 -11.88 40.32 -34.88
CA GLY A 691 -11.42 41.36 -35.81
C GLY A 691 -10.32 42.28 -35.28
N ARG A 692 -9.77 41.99 -34.10
CA ARG A 692 -8.64 42.73 -33.51
C ARG A 692 -7.34 41.94 -33.66
N LYS A 693 -6.22 42.64 -33.51
CA LYS A 693 -4.91 41.99 -33.44
C LYS A 693 -4.76 41.31 -32.08
N VAL A 694 -4.59 39.99 -32.11
CA VAL A 694 -4.49 39.14 -30.91
C VAL A 694 -3.12 38.46 -30.91
N ALA A 695 -2.48 38.47 -29.75
CA ALA A 695 -1.26 37.73 -29.46
C ALA A 695 -1.45 36.87 -28.21
N VAL A 696 -0.58 35.89 -28.02
CA VAL A 696 -0.61 34.99 -26.86
C VAL A 696 0.60 35.27 -25.99
N ALA A 697 0.41 35.19 -24.67
CA ALA A 697 1.47 35.30 -23.69
C ALA A 697 1.35 34.25 -22.58
N TYR A 698 2.50 33.75 -22.15
CA TYR A 698 2.62 32.91 -20.96
C TYR A 698 3.13 33.73 -19.79
N HIS A 699 2.42 33.69 -18.67
CA HIS A 699 2.90 34.20 -17.39
C HIS A 699 3.38 33.03 -16.52
N LEU A 700 4.69 32.98 -16.25
CA LEU A 700 5.34 31.88 -15.56
C LEU A 700 5.52 32.21 -14.08
N MET A 701 4.68 31.64 -13.23
CA MET A 701 4.52 32.08 -11.84
C MET A 701 5.76 31.82 -10.95
N ASN A 702 6.57 30.80 -11.25
CA ASN A 702 7.68 30.41 -10.35
C ASN A 702 8.81 31.45 -10.32
N ASP A 703 9.07 32.11 -11.44
CA ASP A 703 10.11 33.14 -11.58
C ASP A 703 9.60 34.49 -12.11
N GLY A 704 8.31 34.57 -12.46
CA GLY A 704 7.64 35.78 -12.94
C GLY A 704 7.99 36.15 -14.38
N GLY A 705 8.46 35.22 -15.21
CA GLY A 705 8.68 35.54 -16.62
C GLY A 705 7.38 35.75 -17.39
N LEU A 706 7.45 36.60 -18.41
CA LEU A 706 6.37 36.86 -19.35
C LEU A 706 6.90 36.67 -20.78
N LEU A 707 6.41 35.67 -21.49
CA LEU A 707 6.82 35.31 -22.86
C LEU A 707 5.66 35.58 -23.81
N THR A 708 5.86 36.29 -24.91
CA THR A 708 4.79 36.63 -25.87
C THR A 708 5.08 36.11 -27.28
N SER A 709 4.03 35.91 -28.08
CA SER A 709 4.09 35.54 -29.50
C SER A 709 2.91 36.17 -30.26
N GLY A 710 3.14 36.60 -31.51
CA GLY A 710 2.13 37.27 -32.34
C GLY A 710 2.10 38.80 -32.25
N LEU A 711 2.98 39.40 -31.44
CA LEU A 711 3.04 40.86 -31.26
C LEU A 711 4.47 41.32 -30.94
N VAL A 712 4.93 42.32 -31.71
CA VAL A 712 6.15 43.07 -31.42
C VAL A 712 5.87 44.05 -30.28
N LEU A 713 6.63 43.93 -29.20
CA LEU A 713 6.49 44.78 -28.01
C LEU A 713 7.44 45.99 -28.06
N PRO A 714 7.11 47.09 -27.36
CA PRO A 714 7.99 48.24 -27.24
C PRO A 714 9.35 47.90 -26.59
N GLU A 715 10.40 48.61 -27.00
CA GLU A 715 11.74 48.47 -26.42
C GLU A 715 11.72 48.79 -24.91
N GLY A 716 12.25 47.88 -24.08
CA GLY A 716 12.18 47.99 -22.62
C GLY A 716 10.95 47.35 -21.95
N SER A 717 10.06 46.71 -22.73
CA SER A 717 8.97 45.90 -22.19
C SER A 717 9.51 44.80 -21.26
N PRO A 718 8.86 44.52 -20.11
CA PRO A 718 9.28 43.45 -19.22
C PRO A 718 8.96 42.05 -19.76
N ALA A 719 8.16 41.97 -20.84
CA ALA A 719 7.86 40.73 -21.54
C ALA A 719 8.82 40.49 -22.70
N ARG A 720 9.15 39.21 -22.94
CA ARG A 720 10.04 38.79 -24.02
C ARG A 720 9.23 38.31 -25.22
N ASP A 721 9.40 38.98 -26.35
CA ASP A 721 8.88 38.53 -27.64
C ASP A 721 9.65 37.29 -28.14
N MET A 722 8.91 36.24 -28.48
CA MET A 722 9.39 34.96 -28.99
C MET A 722 9.20 34.82 -30.50
N GLY A 723 8.61 35.82 -31.17
CA GLY A 723 8.28 35.81 -32.58
C GLY A 723 7.05 34.93 -32.91
N ASP A 724 6.85 34.68 -34.21
CA ASP A 724 5.64 34.03 -34.73
C ASP A 724 5.81 32.52 -35.02
N ALA A 725 7.06 32.01 -35.05
CA ALA A 725 7.35 30.63 -35.45
C ALA A 725 7.34 29.62 -34.28
N VAL A 726 6.66 29.94 -33.18
CA VAL A 726 6.77 29.21 -31.89
C VAL A 726 6.08 27.84 -31.88
N ASN A 727 5.26 27.54 -32.90
CA ASN A 727 4.41 26.35 -32.98
C ASN A 727 4.57 25.56 -34.29
N ALA A 728 5.46 25.98 -35.19
CA ALA A 728 5.53 25.45 -36.55
C ALA A 728 5.74 23.93 -36.62
N GLY A 729 6.67 23.40 -35.80
CA GLY A 729 6.94 21.97 -35.72
C GLY A 729 5.77 21.20 -35.10
N ALA A 730 5.18 21.75 -34.03
CA ALA A 730 4.05 21.12 -33.35
C ALA A 730 2.79 21.03 -34.25
N VAL A 731 2.48 22.08 -35.02
CA VAL A 731 1.33 22.08 -35.94
C VAL A 731 1.53 21.08 -37.08
N ALA A 732 2.74 20.98 -37.63
CA ALA A 732 3.05 19.99 -38.67
C ALA A 732 2.85 18.55 -38.15
N LYS A 733 3.37 18.25 -36.95
CA LYS A 733 3.20 16.93 -36.33
C LYS A 733 1.74 16.65 -35.96
N LEU A 734 0.99 17.65 -35.49
CA LEU A 734 -0.43 17.49 -35.20
C LEU A 734 -1.22 17.11 -36.46
N ALA A 735 -0.94 17.74 -37.60
CA ALA A 735 -1.61 17.42 -38.86
C ALA A 735 -1.38 15.96 -39.29
N GLU A 736 -0.14 15.45 -39.10
CA GLU A 736 0.20 14.04 -39.32
C GLU A 736 -0.65 13.13 -38.40
N ARG A 737 -0.67 13.39 -37.09
CA ARG A 737 -1.42 12.60 -36.11
C ARG A 737 -2.93 12.60 -36.38
N LEU A 738 -3.50 13.74 -36.75
CA LEU A 738 -4.93 13.83 -37.08
C LEU A 738 -5.26 13.01 -38.34
N ALA A 739 -4.39 13.02 -39.34
CA ALA A 739 -4.58 12.22 -40.55
C ALA A 739 -4.48 10.70 -40.27
N GLU A 740 -3.54 10.28 -39.42
CA GLU A 740 -3.43 8.89 -38.94
C GLU A 740 -4.73 8.44 -38.25
N LEU A 741 -5.19 9.21 -37.26
CA LEU A 741 -6.39 8.87 -36.48
C LEU A 741 -7.68 8.88 -37.31
N GLY A 742 -7.82 9.85 -38.23
CA GLY A 742 -8.97 9.91 -39.15
C GLY A 742 -9.02 8.73 -40.12
N ALA A 743 -7.86 8.10 -40.40
CA ALA A 743 -7.77 6.86 -41.17
C ALA A 743 -7.93 5.60 -40.30
N GLY A 744 -8.20 5.74 -39.00
CA GLY A 744 -8.30 4.64 -38.05
C GLY A 744 -6.95 4.06 -37.64
N ARG A 745 -5.85 4.79 -37.76
CA ARG A 745 -4.49 4.30 -37.44
C ARG A 745 -3.94 4.97 -36.20
N VAL A 746 -3.43 4.17 -35.27
CA VAL A 746 -2.74 4.65 -34.07
C VAL A 746 -1.30 4.19 -34.14
N VAL A 747 -0.41 5.07 -34.58
CA VAL A 747 1.03 4.78 -34.66
C VAL A 747 1.60 4.70 -33.25
N LEU A 748 2.25 3.58 -32.93
CA LEU A 748 2.85 3.33 -31.62
C LEU A 748 4.17 4.07 -31.48
N ASN A 749 4.42 4.54 -30.25
CA ASN A 749 5.65 5.23 -29.91
C ASN A 749 6.87 4.30 -29.95
N THR A 750 8.05 4.88 -30.13
CA THR A 750 9.34 4.18 -30.10
C THR A 750 10.18 4.62 -28.91
N SER A 751 11.24 3.86 -28.60
CA SER A 751 12.23 4.20 -27.56
C SER A 751 12.92 5.56 -27.80
N GLU A 752 12.94 6.06 -29.04
CA GLU A 752 13.54 7.35 -29.39
C GLU A 752 12.61 8.55 -29.10
N ASP A 753 11.29 8.37 -29.16
CA ASP A 753 10.32 9.47 -29.04
C ASP A 753 10.46 10.23 -27.72
N ALA A 754 10.68 9.51 -26.61
CA ALA A 754 10.85 10.14 -25.30
C ALA A 754 12.09 11.05 -25.25
N ALA A 755 13.18 10.65 -25.91
CA ALA A 755 14.40 11.44 -26.01
C ALA A 755 14.19 12.65 -26.92
N PHE A 756 13.51 12.48 -28.05
CA PHE A 756 13.14 13.55 -28.96
C PHE A 756 12.35 14.66 -28.26
N PHE A 757 11.23 14.32 -27.61
CA PHE A 757 10.40 15.34 -26.96
C PHE A 757 11.14 16.10 -25.85
N LYS A 758 11.99 15.40 -25.10
CA LYS A 758 12.77 16.01 -24.02
C LYS A 758 13.90 16.90 -24.51
N LYS A 759 14.66 16.46 -25.53
CA LYS A 759 15.89 17.13 -25.97
C LYS A 759 15.64 18.15 -27.09
N GLU A 760 14.77 17.82 -28.03
CA GLU A 760 14.51 18.62 -29.22
C GLU A 760 13.26 19.48 -29.07
N ALA A 761 12.14 18.89 -28.62
CA ALA A 761 10.88 19.63 -28.47
C ALA A 761 10.80 20.47 -27.18
N GLY A 762 11.68 20.23 -26.21
CA GLY A 762 11.84 21.07 -25.02
C GLY A 762 10.73 20.93 -23.96
N PHE A 763 10.02 19.80 -23.90
CA PHE A 763 9.08 19.55 -22.79
C PHE A 763 9.04 18.08 -22.34
N THR A 764 8.58 17.85 -21.11
CA THR A 764 8.54 16.51 -20.50
C THR A 764 7.41 15.67 -21.13
N PRO A 765 7.71 14.50 -21.74
CA PRO A 765 6.71 13.65 -22.36
C PRO A 765 5.98 12.79 -21.33
N TYR A 766 5.18 13.40 -20.45
CA TYR A 766 4.49 12.71 -19.35
C TYR A 766 3.70 11.48 -19.80
N ALA A 767 3.08 11.52 -20.99
CA ALA A 767 2.33 10.39 -21.54
C ALA A 767 3.17 9.12 -21.79
N LEU A 768 4.51 9.25 -21.90
CA LEU A 768 5.45 8.15 -22.11
C LEU A 768 6.23 7.76 -20.85
N THR A 769 6.34 8.67 -19.87
CA THR A 769 7.17 8.46 -18.66
C THR A 769 6.34 8.15 -17.42
N ASP A 770 5.37 9.00 -17.12
CA ASP A 770 4.60 9.01 -15.88
C ASP A 770 3.11 8.71 -16.14
N GLY A 771 2.78 8.33 -17.37
CA GLY A 771 1.44 7.99 -17.83
C GLY A 771 1.07 6.53 -17.58
N SER A 772 0.12 6.02 -18.34
CA SER A 772 -0.35 4.64 -18.20
C SER A 772 0.76 3.62 -18.47
N ALA A 773 0.94 2.66 -17.56
CA ALA A 773 1.86 1.53 -17.76
C ALA A 773 1.54 0.73 -19.03
N LEU A 774 0.29 0.77 -19.49
CA LEU A 774 -0.12 0.19 -20.77
C LEU A 774 0.54 0.91 -21.96
N VAL A 775 0.68 2.24 -21.91
CA VAL A 775 1.37 2.98 -22.98
C VAL A 775 2.85 2.58 -23.01
N THR A 776 3.50 2.51 -21.84
CA THR A 776 4.90 2.09 -21.73
C THR A 776 5.13 0.67 -22.26
N ALA A 777 4.20 -0.24 -22.00
CA ALA A 777 4.27 -1.63 -22.49
C ALA A 777 4.14 -1.74 -24.02
N PHE A 778 3.63 -0.70 -24.69
CA PHE A 778 3.45 -0.63 -26.14
C PHE A 778 4.48 0.30 -26.82
N ILE A 779 5.54 0.72 -26.11
CA ILE A 779 6.67 1.41 -26.71
C ILE A 779 7.54 0.39 -27.45
N ARG A 780 7.71 0.60 -28.75
CA ARG A 780 8.57 -0.23 -29.59
C ARG A 780 10.02 0.08 -29.30
N THR A 781 10.80 -0.95 -28.95
CA THR A 781 12.25 -0.80 -28.82
C THR A 781 12.84 -0.88 -30.22
N LEU A 782 13.53 0.17 -30.65
CA LEU A 782 14.36 0.13 -31.85
C LEU A 782 15.73 -0.39 -31.41
N GLU A 783 16.19 -1.51 -31.99
CA GLU A 783 17.57 -1.94 -31.81
C GLU A 783 18.49 -0.92 -32.50
N GLU A 784 19.54 -0.46 -31.81
CA GLU A 784 20.58 0.35 -32.44
C GLU A 784 21.24 -0.51 -33.54
N GLU A 785 21.07 -0.13 -34.81
CA GLU A 785 21.76 -0.76 -35.96
C GLU A 785 23.29 -0.61 -35.90
#